data_AF-A0AAJ2GH32-F1
#
_entry.id   AF-A0AAJ2GH32-F1
#
_cell.length_a   1.000
_cell.length_b   1.000
_cell.length_c   1.000
_cell.angle_alpha   90.00
_cell.angle_beta   90.00
_cell.angle_gamma   90.00
#
_symmetry.space_group_name_H-M   'P 1'
#
loop_
_entity.id
_entity.type
_entity.pdbx_description
1 polymer ?
#
loop_
_entity_poly.entity_id
_entity_poly.type
_entity_poly.pdbx_seq_one_letter_code
_entity_poly.pdbx_strand_id
1 'polypeptide(L)'
;MSKPDITKLKTSWTKFDTVRFITIVGNDELDLYLHDEQPIDHAILKAYLGVDKLSDPIPKYWKDVITNYSQLRKMFTLLAGIFTHHENIEKFAHTYSTKNMGGTFVLTDGSKHQTNMRSALVEGGAALTSYRRKHEVPFDFSKIFAQEEIGKNFKELIAERLRRIGYDEKEVQIDTVNLAIANDFHLALGLTKPQFKTWLEGKSVSQIKEFHYDLNLLKDEYQSNTCFRVNQWLSNWDSIDYSLPMRSKPDNHFYMFKMDIRLLKRISDVHRRSTNKPRANEVNIQRNLKEDRSIEIQQYVQQGFPLSTLSEKDRLNPENDILRMPGILPTAILVNILGAGQKRGNSTINSDDLAIIDETGTDAKIILPEGAFSDTWNPELKPFEVIDGQHRLWAFDETEQINGNYEVPVVAYYNLDRAWQAYLFYVINIKPKKINTSLGYDLYPLLRTQEWLENSRDGLKVYRETRSQELVEALWSYPESPWHHRISMLGEESNNISQHAFIRALTDSYFKKSRKGISGLFSDVLRSKNEELRWVRPQQAAFLILLWDAISQALKNDAPSTDGVEWIEMVRAEKTSPSSIEKELQLDRAFTSKSSNLSRDQGVTGLMMFSNDFFYIVANEPNIDLNSLAWDNEIDERQIEAASIDIAINNFRSHPIYSYIQSFAEQVLKFDWRTSTANFLDPEKAEYQKKYRGSGGYREIWNDLLKVFLESDNKRIKSIAKQLADIN
;
A
#
# COMPACT_ATOMS: atom_id res chain seq x y z
N MET A 1 17.34 58.40 -4.39
CA MET A 1 16.28 57.42 -4.08
C MET A 1 16.95 56.10 -3.77
N SER A 2 16.62 55.43 -2.65
CA SER A 2 17.17 54.10 -2.38
C SER A 2 16.65 53.12 -3.42
N LYS A 3 17.50 52.24 -3.94
CA LYS A 3 17.02 51.16 -4.82
C LYS A 3 15.96 50.33 -4.09
N PRO A 4 14.92 49.84 -4.79
CA PRO A 4 13.97 48.89 -4.24
C PRO A 4 14.70 47.69 -3.64
N ASP A 5 14.27 47.24 -2.47
CA ASP A 5 14.92 46.20 -1.68
C ASP A 5 13.88 45.24 -1.11
N ILE A 6 13.82 44.04 -1.70
CA ILE A 6 12.86 42.99 -1.33
C ILE A 6 12.97 42.57 0.13
N THR A 7 14.16 42.72 0.75
CA THR A 7 14.41 42.31 2.14
C THR A 7 13.62 43.12 3.16
N LYS A 8 13.06 44.28 2.75
CA LYS A 8 12.10 45.07 3.54
C LYS A 8 10.80 44.32 3.82
N LEU A 9 10.44 43.31 3.03
CA LEU A 9 9.38 42.35 3.38
C LEU A 9 9.93 41.36 4.40
N LYS A 10 9.69 41.65 5.68
CA LYS A 10 10.21 40.84 6.79
C LYS A 10 9.22 40.77 7.95
N THR A 11 8.46 39.68 7.98
CA THR A 11 7.50 39.36 9.06
C THR A 11 7.91 38.07 9.78
N SER A 12 7.68 37.97 11.09
CA SER A 12 8.08 36.77 11.84
C SER A 12 7.23 35.55 11.44
N TRP A 13 7.86 34.58 10.77
CA TRP A 13 7.27 33.27 10.44
C TRP A 13 7.56 32.18 11.47
N THR A 14 8.30 32.49 12.52
CA THR A 14 8.56 31.58 13.65
C THR A 14 7.44 31.60 14.70
N LYS A 15 6.58 32.62 14.69
CA LYS A 15 5.37 32.71 15.53
C LYS A 15 4.20 31.98 14.88
N PHE A 16 3.47 31.20 15.66
CA PHE A 16 2.33 30.42 15.18
C PHE A 16 1.16 31.29 14.67
N ASP A 17 1.13 32.56 15.07
CA ASP A 17 0.11 33.52 14.64
C ASP A 17 0.05 33.71 13.11
N THR A 18 1.14 33.44 12.37
CA THR A 18 1.11 33.41 10.90
C THR A 18 0.17 32.33 10.36
N VAL A 19 0.05 31.20 11.06
CA VAL A 19 -0.88 30.11 10.71
C VAL A 19 -2.27 30.43 11.26
N ARG A 20 -2.35 30.96 12.49
CA ARG A 20 -3.60 31.32 13.16
C ARG A 20 -4.38 32.37 12.36
N PHE A 21 -3.70 33.32 11.73
CA PHE A 21 -4.35 34.35 10.91
C PHE A 21 -5.14 33.75 9.74
N ILE A 22 -4.64 32.69 9.10
CA ILE A 22 -5.36 31.96 8.04
C ILE A 22 -6.68 31.38 8.58
N THR A 23 -6.66 30.82 9.79
CA THR A 23 -7.88 30.29 10.42
C THR A 23 -8.84 31.40 10.84
N ILE A 24 -8.36 32.54 11.35
CA ILE A 24 -9.16 33.69 11.76
C ILE A 24 -9.94 34.25 10.57
N VAL A 25 -9.23 34.56 9.47
CA VAL A 25 -9.88 35.07 8.26
C VAL A 25 -10.78 34.01 7.63
N GLY A 26 -10.36 32.74 7.64
CA GLY A 26 -11.15 31.62 7.15
C GLY A 26 -12.48 31.43 7.89
N ASN A 27 -12.53 31.74 9.18
CA ASN A 27 -13.72 31.60 10.03
C ASN A 27 -14.58 32.87 10.12
N ASP A 28 -14.21 33.95 9.40
CA ASP A 28 -14.88 35.25 9.52
C ASP A 28 -14.75 35.93 10.88
N GLU A 29 -13.63 35.68 11.58
CA GLU A 29 -13.41 36.16 12.95
C GLU A 29 -12.54 37.43 13.01
N LEU A 30 -12.13 38.00 11.88
CA LEU A 30 -11.12 39.07 11.82
C LEU A 30 -11.46 40.27 12.72
N ASP A 31 -12.73 40.67 12.78
CA ASP A 31 -13.17 41.81 13.58
C ASP A 31 -12.91 41.62 15.09
N LEU A 32 -13.01 40.39 15.60
CA LEU A 32 -12.73 40.09 17.02
C LEU A 32 -11.27 40.37 17.41
N TYR A 33 -10.36 40.27 16.45
CA TYR A 33 -8.93 40.48 16.67
C TYR A 33 -8.49 41.91 16.39
N LEU A 34 -9.26 42.67 15.61
CA LEU A 34 -9.01 44.09 15.37
C LEU A 34 -9.39 44.97 16.57
N HIS A 35 -10.35 44.52 17.39
CA HIS A 35 -10.81 45.23 18.59
C HIS A 35 -10.08 44.78 19.88
N ASP A 36 -8.98 44.03 19.77
CA ASP A 36 -8.19 43.48 20.89
C ASP A 36 -9.00 42.58 21.85
N GLU A 37 -10.13 42.01 21.40
CA GLU A 37 -10.95 41.09 22.21
C GLU A 37 -10.29 39.72 22.37
N GLN A 38 -9.29 39.40 21.53
CA GLN A 38 -8.50 38.17 21.57
C GLN A 38 -7.02 38.45 21.27
N PRO A 39 -6.06 37.80 21.97
CA PRO A 39 -4.64 38.07 21.80
C PRO A 39 -4.10 37.51 20.47
N ILE A 40 -3.41 38.36 19.68
CA ILE A 40 -2.64 37.99 18.48
C ILE A 40 -1.48 38.98 18.27
N ASP A 41 -0.39 38.54 17.63
CA ASP A 41 0.71 39.43 17.27
C ASP A 41 0.30 40.53 16.27
N HIS A 42 0.28 41.78 16.76
CA HIS A 42 -0.11 42.95 15.97
C HIS A 42 0.83 43.22 14.79
N ALA A 43 2.12 42.88 14.88
CA ALA A 43 3.04 43.10 13.77
C ALA A 43 2.75 42.15 12.60
N ILE A 44 2.41 40.90 12.89
CA ILE A 44 1.96 39.91 11.90
C ILE A 44 0.65 40.37 11.26
N LEU A 45 -0.32 40.79 12.07
CA LEU A 45 -1.63 41.20 11.58
C LEU A 45 -1.53 42.41 10.63
N LYS A 46 -0.74 43.43 11.00
CA LYS A 46 -0.45 44.59 10.15
C LYS A 46 0.25 44.21 8.85
N ALA A 47 1.22 43.29 8.90
CA ALA A 47 1.94 42.85 7.72
C ALA A 47 1.06 42.08 6.74
N TYR A 48 0.18 41.19 7.23
CA TYR A 48 -0.80 40.50 6.39
C TYR A 48 -1.78 41.49 5.77
N LEU A 49 -2.39 42.34 6.59
CA LEU A 49 -3.40 43.30 6.15
C LEU A 49 -2.85 44.38 5.22
N GLY A 50 -1.55 44.67 5.27
CA GLY A 50 -0.97 45.75 4.47
C GLY A 50 -1.29 47.14 5.04
N VAL A 51 -1.32 47.28 6.36
CA VAL A 51 -1.60 48.54 7.07
C VAL A 51 -0.45 48.94 8.00
N ASP A 52 -0.37 50.22 8.39
CA ASP A 52 0.66 50.73 9.30
C ASP A 52 0.17 50.75 10.75
N LYS A 53 -1.13 50.97 10.95
CA LYS A 53 -1.85 50.95 12.23
C LYS A 53 -3.10 50.07 12.12
N LEU A 54 -3.48 49.43 13.22
CA LEU A 54 -4.71 48.60 13.26
C LEU A 54 -6.00 49.42 13.14
N SER A 55 -5.92 50.72 13.42
CA SER A 55 -7.02 51.67 13.20
C SER A 55 -7.20 52.07 11.73
N ASP A 56 -6.25 51.72 10.86
CA ASP A 56 -6.37 52.05 9.43
C ASP A 56 -7.50 51.22 8.80
N PRO A 57 -8.23 51.77 7.82
CA PRO A 57 -9.28 51.02 7.16
C PRO A 57 -8.70 49.77 6.48
N ILE A 58 -9.32 48.61 6.71
CA ILE A 58 -8.97 47.36 6.03
C ILE A 58 -8.99 47.61 4.51
N PRO A 59 -7.91 47.27 3.78
CA PRO A 59 -7.85 47.49 2.34
C PRO A 59 -9.00 46.83 1.60
N LYS A 60 -9.44 47.46 0.50
CA LYS A 60 -10.60 47.02 -0.27
C LYS A 60 -10.47 45.57 -0.75
N TYR A 61 -9.29 45.18 -1.25
CA TYR A 61 -9.04 43.81 -1.69
C TYR A 61 -9.26 42.74 -0.60
N TRP A 62 -9.02 43.07 0.68
CA TRP A 62 -9.35 42.18 1.80
C TRP A 62 -10.86 42.11 2.04
N LYS A 63 -11.55 43.26 2.05
CA LYS A 63 -13.01 43.32 2.22
C LYS A 63 -13.73 42.55 1.12
N ASP A 64 -13.30 42.71 -0.12
CA ASP A 64 -13.90 42.06 -1.28
C ASP A 64 -13.71 40.54 -1.22
N VAL A 65 -12.51 40.05 -0.89
CA VAL A 65 -12.23 38.61 -0.75
C VAL A 65 -12.98 38.01 0.44
N ILE A 66 -12.96 38.67 1.60
CA ILE A 66 -13.65 38.19 2.80
C ILE A 66 -15.15 38.15 2.53
N THR A 67 -15.76 39.21 2.02
CA THR A 67 -17.23 39.25 1.87
C THR A 67 -17.73 38.30 0.78
N ASN A 68 -17.06 38.26 -0.38
CA ASN A 68 -17.62 37.64 -1.58
C ASN A 68 -17.05 36.25 -1.92
N TYR A 69 -15.90 35.86 -1.36
CA TYR A 69 -15.19 34.64 -1.76
C TYR A 69 -14.87 33.72 -0.57
N SER A 70 -15.90 33.35 0.19
CA SER A 70 -15.77 32.55 1.44
C SER A 70 -14.94 31.27 1.30
N GLN A 71 -15.07 30.55 0.18
CA GLN A 71 -14.35 29.30 -0.08
C GLN A 71 -12.84 29.50 -0.35
N LEU A 72 -12.42 30.72 -0.70
CA LEU A 72 -11.04 31.03 -1.07
C LEU A 72 -10.32 31.95 -0.09
N ARG A 73 -11.01 32.42 0.97
CA ARG A 73 -10.43 33.23 2.06
C ARG A 73 -9.11 32.66 2.56
N LYS A 74 -9.10 31.38 2.94
CA LYS A 74 -7.92 30.71 3.50
C LYS A 74 -6.74 30.65 2.51
N MET A 75 -7.02 30.36 1.25
CA MET A 75 -6.01 30.30 0.19
C MET A 75 -5.44 31.69 -0.11
N PHE A 76 -6.30 32.70 -0.20
CA PHE A 76 -5.88 34.09 -0.39
C PHE A 76 -5.02 34.55 0.78
N THR A 77 -5.40 34.23 2.03
CA THR A 77 -4.62 34.57 3.21
C THR A 77 -3.26 33.88 3.22
N LEU A 78 -3.19 32.60 2.84
CA LEU A 78 -1.92 31.90 2.69
C LEU A 78 -1.00 32.61 1.69
N LEU A 79 -1.50 32.93 0.49
CA LEU A 79 -0.70 33.61 -0.53
C LEU A 79 -0.27 35.00 -0.04
N ALA A 80 -1.19 35.80 0.51
CA ALA A 80 -0.89 37.09 1.11
C ALA A 80 0.24 36.99 2.15
N GLY A 81 0.22 35.93 2.95
CA GLY A 81 1.24 35.58 3.94
C GLY A 81 2.61 35.31 3.33
N ILE A 82 2.68 34.50 2.27
CA ILE A 82 3.96 34.19 1.58
C ILE A 82 4.67 35.50 1.20
N PHE A 83 3.91 36.48 0.69
CA PHE A 83 4.43 37.80 0.28
C PHE A 83 4.68 38.78 1.44
N THR A 84 4.66 38.34 2.70
CA THR A 84 5.07 39.16 3.86
C THR A 84 6.54 38.98 4.23
N HIS A 85 7.24 38.01 3.63
CA HIS A 85 8.62 37.67 3.95
C HIS A 85 9.43 37.25 2.71
N HIS A 86 10.53 37.95 2.42
CA HIS A 86 11.33 37.72 1.20
C HIS A 86 11.88 36.28 1.07
N GLU A 87 12.37 35.65 2.15
CA GLU A 87 12.86 34.25 2.05
C GLU A 87 11.76 33.25 1.67
N ASN A 88 10.48 33.55 1.98
CA ASN A 88 9.40 32.70 1.51
C ASN A 88 9.21 32.85 0.01
N ILE A 89 9.18 34.10 -0.48
CA ILE A 89 9.06 34.40 -1.91
C ILE A 89 10.18 33.69 -2.67
N GLU A 90 11.42 33.83 -2.22
CA GLU A 90 12.60 33.19 -2.82
C GLU A 90 12.49 31.66 -2.83
N LYS A 91 12.18 31.04 -1.69
CA LYS A 91 12.06 29.57 -1.61
C LYS A 91 10.89 29.04 -2.42
N PHE A 92 9.75 29.73 -2.46
CA PHE A 92 8.66 29.34 -3.34
C PHE A 92 9.07 29.46 -4.81
N ALA A 93 9.69 30.57 -5.21
CA ALA A 93 10.10 30.81 -6.58
C ALA A 93 11.11 29.77 -7.10
N HIS A 94 12.10 29.41 -6.28
CA HIS A 94 13.28 28.70 -6.75
C HIS A 94 13.45 27.30 -6.15
N THR A 95 12.58 26.88 -5.22
CA THR A 95 12.71 25.59 -4.53
C THR A 95 11.40 24.82 -4.44
N TYR A 96 10.30 25.47 -4.05
CA TYR A 96 9.06 24.76 -3.72
C TYR A 96 8.07 24.68 -4.88
N SER A 97 7.91 25.75 -5.68
CA SER A 97 6.97 25.79 -6.80
C SER A 97 7.51 25.06 -8.03
N THR A 98 7.67 23.74 -7.92
CA THR A 98 8.24 22.87 -8.94
C THR A 98 7.24 22.40 -10.01
N LYS A 99 5.97 22.79 -9.90
CA LYS A 99 4.88 22.42 -10.82
C LYS A 99 4.08 23.65 -11.23
N ASN A 100 3.33 23.55 -12.33
CA ASN A 100 2.40 24.61 -12.72
C ASN A 100 1.35 24.81 -11.62
N MET A 101 1.18 26.05 -11.17
CA MET A 101 0.26 26.46 -10.10
C MET A 101 0.47 25.76 -8.75
N GLY A 102 1.65 25.19 -8.50
CA GLY A 102 1.87 24.41 -7.28
C GLY A 102 3.28 23.85 -7.18
N GLY A 103 3.44 22.83 -6.35
CA GLY A 103 4.76 22.22 -6.18
C GLY A 103 4.86 21.32 -4.95
N THR A 104 6.04 21.23 -4.38
CA THR A 104 6.31 20.41 -3.20
C THR A 104 7.22 21.14 -2.23
N PHE A 105 6.69 21.40 -1.04
CA PHE A 105 7.47 21.92 0.08
C PHE A 105 8.18 20.78 0.80
N VAL A 106 9.48 20.92 1.05
CA VAL A 106 10.31 19.93 1.74
C VAL A 106 10.86 20.51 3.04
N LEU A 107 10.63 19.79 4.15
CA LEU A 107 11.06 20.18 5.49
C LEU A 107 12.52 19.77 5.74
N THR A 108 13.47 20.66 5.47
CA THR A 108 14.91 20.32 5.54
C THR A 108 15.53 20.39 6.93
N ASP A 109 15.22 21.44 7.71
CA ASP A 109 15.86 21.72 9.00
C ASP A 109 14.90 21.62 10.19
N GLY A 110 13.60 21.46 9.94
CA GLY A 110 12.58 21.38 10.97
C GLY A 110 12.42 22.64 11.80
N SER A 111 12.96 23.78 11.34
CA SER A 111 12.84 25.07 12.02
C SER A 111 11.39 25.48 12.23
N LYS A 112 11.13 26.31 13.25
CA LYS A 112 9.78 26.83 13.53
C LYS A 112 9.14 27.49 12.30
N HIS A 113 9.96 28.18 11.51
CA HIS A 113 9.57 28.78 10.24
C HIS A 113 9.02 27.73 9.27
N GLN A 114 9.78 26.66 9.03
CA GLN A 114 9.37 25.58 8.14
C GLN A 114 8.16 24.79 8.67
N THR A 115 8.08 24.54 9.98
CA THR A 115 6.91 23.87 10.57
C THR A 115 5.64 24.70 10.48
N ASN A 116 5.77 26.02 10.61
CA ASN A 116 4.66 26.96 10.41
C ASN A 116 4.28 27.06 8.93
N MET A 117 5.25 27.09 8.01
CA MET A 117 4.99 27.05 6.56
C MET A 117 4.20 25.80 6.15
N ARG A 118 4.63 24.61 6.58
CA ARG A 118 3.88 23.37 6.38
C ARG A 118 2.45 23.47 6.93
N SER A 119 2.28 24.04 8.12
CA SER A 119 0.96 24.19 8.73
C SER A 119 0.10 25.21 7.99
N ALA A 120 0.70 26.27 7.46
CA ALA A 120 0.04 27.29 6.65
C ALA A 120 -0.42 26.74 5.30
N LEU A 121 0.39 25.91 4.62
CA LEU A 121 0.00 25.21 3.38
C LEU A 121 -1.25 24.34 3.60
N VAL A 122 -1.31 23.65 4.74
CA VAL A 122 -2.46 22.80 5.10
C VAL A 122 -3.68 23.64 5.49
N GLU A 123 -3.53 24.60 6.40
CA GLU A 123 -4.65 25.45 6.85
C GLU A 123 -5.18 26.36 5.74
N GLY A 124 -4.31 26.79 4.83
CA GLY A 124 -4.67 27.57 3.65
C GLY A 124 -5.44 26.77 2.60
N GLY A 125 -5.50 25.45 2.72
CA GLY A 125 -6.18 24.56 1.78
C GLY A 125 -5.39 24.25 0.51
N ALA A 126 -4.10 24.62 0.47
CA ALA A 126 -3.18 24.30 -0.64
C ALA A 126 -2.65 22.87 -0.55
N ALA A 127 -2.52 22.32 0.66
CA ALA A 127 -2.11 20.95 0.91
C ALA A 127 -3.17 20.19 1.71
N LEU A 128 -3.26 18.88 1.51
CA LEU A 128 -4.16 18.02 2.29
C LEU A 128 -3.75 17.96 3.77
N THR A 129 -4.73 17.79 4.67
CA THR A 129 -4.50 17.70 6.12
C THR A 129 -3.59 16.55 6.52
N SER A 130 -3.52 15.48 5.72
CA SER A 130 -2.61 14.34 5.89
C SER A 130 -1.13 14.74 5.85
N TYR A 131 -0.78 15.86 5.19
CA TYR A 131 0.60 16.34 5.09
C TYR A 131 1.08 17.17 6.30
N ARG A 132 0.21 17.45 7.28
CA ARG A 132 0.53 18.28 8.46
C ARG A 132 1.76 17.84 9.27
N ARG A 133 2.14 16.56 9.18
CA ARG A 133 3.31 15.97 9.87
C ARG A 133 4.32 15.32 8.93
N LYS A 134 4.17 15.49 7.61
CA LYS A 134 5.04 14.87 6.61
C LYS A 134 6.27 15.75 6.35
N HIS A 135 7.32 15.10 5.86
CA HIS A 135 8.57 15.75 5.45
C HIS A 135 8.38 16.47 4.10
N GLU A 136 7.64 15.85 3.19
CA GLU A 136 7.27 16.41 1.89
C GLU A 136 5.78 16.74 1.89
N VAL A 137 5.46 17.92 1.38
CA VAL A 137 4.12 18.52 1.42
C VAL A 137 3.81 19.05 0.02
N PRO A 138 3.21 18.21 -0.84
CA PRO A 138 2.66 18.66 -2.12
C PRO A 138 1.60 19.73 -1.87
N PHE A 139 1.65 20.81 -2.64
CA PHE A 139 0.67 21.89 -2.57
C PHE A 139 0.18 22.31 -3.96
N ASP A 140 -1.04 22.80 -4.02
CA ASP A 140 -1.73 23.22 -5.23
C ASP A 140 -2.49 24.54 -4.97
N PHE A 141 -2.20 25.55 -5.79
CA PHE A 141 -2.83 26.87 -5.77
C PHE A 141 -3.87 27.05 -6.90
N SER A 142 -4.04 26.08 -7.81
CA SER A 142 -4.91 26.17 -9.01
C SER A 142 -6.29 26.76 -8.73
N LYS A 143 -6.91 26.37 -7.62
CA LYS A 143 -8.25 26.83 -7.20
C LYS A 143 -8.40 28.35 -7.12
N ILE A 144 -7.36 29.07 -6.70
CA ILE A 144 -7.45 30.53 -6.58
C ILE A 144 -7.26 31.23 -7.93
N PHE A 145 -6.49 30.61 -8.82
CA PHE A 145 -6.21 31.14 -10.15
C PHE A 145 -7.37 31.00 -11.12
N ALA A 146 -8.37 30.16 -10.78
CA ALA A 146 -9.64 30.04 -11.49
C ALA A 146 -10.59 31.23 -11.26
N GLN A 147 -10.36 32.08 -10.24
CA GLN A 147 -11.23 33.21 -9.93
C GLN A 147 -10.63 34.54 -10.39
N GLU A 148 -11.27 35.11 -11.41
CA GLU A 148 -10.77 36.28 -12.15
C GLU A 148 -10.70 37.53 -11.27
N GLU A 149 -11.76 37.80 -10.52
CA GLU A 149 -11.85 38.96 -9.62
C GLU A 149 -10.86 38.87 -8.44
N ILE A 150 -10.46 37.66 -8.03
CA ILE A 150 -9.42 37.50 -7.02
C ILE A 150 -8.07 37.95 -7.57
N GLY A 151 -7.78 37.74 -8.85
CA GLY A 151 -6.56 38.22 -9.49
C GLY A 151 -6.43 39.75 -9.45
N LYS A 152 -7.54 40.48 -9.68
CA LYS A 152 -7.56 41.96 -9.54
C LYS A 152 -7.28 42.40 -8.10
N ASN A 153 -7.93 41.75 -7.13
CA ASN A 153 -7.68 42.00 -5.70
C ASN A 153 -6.23 41.69 -5.30
N PHE A 154 -5.66 40.60 -5.84
CA PHE A 154 -4.28 40.22 -5.58
C PHE A 154 -3.29 41.20 -6.23
N LYS A 155 -3.63 41.82 -7.37
CA LYS A 155 -2.82 42.89 -7.99
C LYS A 155 -2.69 44.10 -7.07
N GLU A 156 -3.75 44.50 -6.37
CA GLU A 156 -3.69 45.58 -5.37
C GLU A 156 -2.80 45.21 -4.18
N LEU A 157 -2.88 43.96 -3.71
CA LEU A 157 -1.97 43.44 -2.69
C LEU A 157 -0.52 43.51 -3.15
N ILE A 158 -0.21 43.05 -4.36
CA ILE A 158 1.15 43.10 -4.91
C ILE A 158 1.65 44.54 -5.07
N ALA A 159 0.81 45.45 -5.55
CA ALA A 159 1.14 46.88 -5.65
C ALA A 159 1.52 47.47 -4.28
N GLU A 160 0.81 47.07 -3.23
CA GLU A 160 1.14 47.45 -1.86
C GLU A 160 2.51 46.90 -1.44
N ARG A 161 2.81 45.62 -1.71
CA ARG A 161 4.09 45.01 -1.35
C ARG A 161 5.26 45.65 -2.10
N LEU A 162 5.07 46.02 -3.38
CA LEU A 162 6.06 46.74 -4.19
C LEU A 162 6.37 48.13 -3.59
N ARG A 163 5.36 48.87 -3.11
CA ARG A 163 5.59 50.16 -2.41
C ARG A 163 6.39 49.97 -1.12
N ARG A 164 6.12 48.92 -0.34
CA ARG A 164 6.90 48.63 0.89
C ARG A 164 8.38 48.38 0.64
N ILE A 165 8.73 47.77 -0.50
CA ILE A 165 10.13 47.51 -0.85
C ILE A 165 10.83 48.74 -1.45
N GLY A 166 10.08 49.81 -1.76
CA GLY A 166 10.61 51.12 -2.12
C GLY A 166 10.46 51.51 -3.59
N TYR A 167 9.57 50.86 -4.34
CA TYR A 167 9.15 51.36 -5.65
C TYR A 167 8.30 52.62 -5.50
N ASP A 168 8.43 53.56 -6.44
CA ASP A 168 7.63 54.79 -6.46
C ASP A 168 6.16 54.49 -6.76
N GLU A 169 5.25 55.25 -6.14
CA GLU A 169 3.82 55.02 -6.30
C GLU A 169 3.34 55.18 -7.76
N LYS A 170 3.90 56.14 -8.51
CA LYS A 170 3.54 56.33 -9.92
C LYS A 170 4.05 55.17 -10.77
N GLU A 171 5.26 54.68 -10.48
CA GLU A 171 5.83 53.51 -11.18
C GLU A 171 4.99 52.26 -10.94
N VAL A 172 4.59 52.00 -9.68
CA VAL A 172 3.75 50.86 -9.33
C VAL A 172 2.38 50.94 -10.01
N GLN A 173 1.77 52.13 -10.09
CA GLN A 173 0.47 52.30 -10.77
C GLN A 173 0.56 52.04 -12.28
N ILE A 174 1.68 52.39 -12.91
CA ILE A 174 1.89 52.22 -14.35
C ILE A 174 2.24 50.77 -14.70
N ASP A 175 3.11 50.12 -13.93
CA ASP A 175 3.69 48.82 -14.32
C ASP A 175 3.80 47.79 -13.20
N THR A 176 2.74 47.64 -12.38
CA THR A 176 2.71 46.67 -11.26
C THR A 176 3.16 45.27 -11.67
N VAL A 177 2.71 44.79 -12.84
CA VAL A 177 2.91 43.40 -13.27
C VAL A 177 4.36 43.13 -13.62
N ASN A 178 5.02 43.99 -14.41
CA ASN A 178 6.42 43.74 -14.77
C ASN A 178 7.34 43.95 -13.57
N LEU A 179 7.03 44.92 -12.70
CA LEU A 179 7.76 45.11 -11.44
C LEU A 179 7.66 43.86 -10.55
N ALA A 180 6.47 43.25 -10.44
CA ALA A 180 6.29 42.01 -9.70
C ALA A 180 7.02 40.82 -10.36
N ILE A 181 7.00 40.73 -11.70
CA ILE A 181 7.77 39.71 -12.44
C ILE A 181 9.28 39.86 -12.19
N ALA A 182 9.79 41.09 -12.14
CA ALA A 182 11.20 41.38 -11.86
C ALA A 182 11.64 41.00 -10.44
N ASN A 183 10.70 40.77 -9.52
CA ASN A 183 10.95 40.27 -8.17
C ASN A 183 10.56 38.78 -8.01
N ASP A 184 10.40 38.04 -9.12
CA ASP A 184 10.05 36.61 -9.15
C ASP A 184 8.71 36.25 -8.49
N PHE A 185 7.80 37.21 -8.33
CA PHE A 185 6.51 36.95 -7.68
C PHE A 185 5.66 35.92 -8.45
N HIS A 186 5.76 35.92 -9.77
CA HIS A 186 5.12 34.92 -10.64
C HIS A 186 5.62 33.49 -10.34
N LEU A 187 6.93 33.29 -10.17
CA LEU A 187 7.51 31.99 -9.83
C LEU A 187 7.11 31.55 -8.42
N ALA A 188 7.05 32.47 -7.46
CA ALA A 188 6.60 32.16 -6.11
C ALA A 188 5.16 31.61 -6.07
N LEU A 189 4.33 31.99 -7.05
CA LEU A 189 2.98 31.48 -7.23
C LEU A 189 2.92 30.20 -8.10
N GLY A 190 4.05 29.73 -8.62
CA GLY A 190 4.10 28.61 -9.58
C GLY A 190 3.52 28.97 -10.95
N LEU A 191 3.54 30.25 -11.34
CA LEU A 191 2.96 30.74 -12.59
C LEU A 191 4.03 31.14 -13.60
N THR A 192 3.76 30.87 -14.87
CA THR A 192 4.49 31.48 -15.99
C THR A 192 4.19 32.99 -16.05
N LYS A 193 5.06 33.77 -16.70
CA LYS A 193 4.84 35.22 -16.89
C LYS A 193 3.49 35.53 -17.58
N PRO A 194 3.07 34.81 -18.65
CA PRO A 194 1.75 35.00 -19.24
C PRO A 194 0.61 34.69 -18.28
N GLN A 195 0.70 33.59 -17.53
CA GLN A 195 -0.33 33.19 -16.56
C GLN A 195 -0.52 34.24 -15.47
N PHE A 196 0.59 34.71 -14.91
CA PHE A 196 0.58 35.74 -13.88
C PHE A 196 -0.01 37.06 -14.40
N LYS A 197 0.38 37.50 -15.60
CA LYS A 197 -0.17 38.71 -16.22
C LYS A 197 -1.68 38.59 -16.44
N THR A 198 -2.13 37.50 -17.07
CA THR A 198 -3.54 37.23 -17.33
C THR A 198 -4.37 37.23 -16.05
N TRP A 199 -3.87 36.57 -15.00
CA TRP A 199 -4.57 36.53 -13.71
C TRP A 199 -4.75 37.92 -13.11
N LEU A 200 -3.65 38.69 -13.01
CA LEU A 200 -3.68 40.02 -12.40
C LEU A 200 -4.49 41.04 -13.20
N GLU A 201 -4.69 40.81 -14.50
CA GLU A 201 -5.59 41.59 -15.35
C GLU A 201 -7.07 41.19 -15.18
N GLY A 202 -7.35 40.22 -14.33
CA GLY A 202 -8.70 39.79 -14.00
C GLY A 202 -9.28 38.85 -15.03
N LYS A 203 -8.50 37.86 -15.47
CA LYS A 203 -8.92 36.75 -16.32
C LYS A 203 -8.48 35.44 -15.67
N SER A 204 -9.26 34.38 -15.80
CA SER A 204 -8.90 33.08 -15.24
C SER A 204 -7.63 32.53 -15.90
N VAL A 205 -6.72 31.99 -15.09
CA VAL A 205 -5.50 31.33 -15.59
C VAL A 205 -5.80 29.99 -16.24
N SER A 206 -6.98 29.41 -15.99
CA SER A 206 -7.46 28.20 -16.68
C SER A 206 -7.52 28.37 -18.22
N GLN A 207 -7.37 29.59 -18.74
CA GLN A 207 -7.33 29.89 -20.16
C GLN A 207 -5.92 29.84 -20.79
N ILE A 208 -4.84 29.68 -20.01
CA ILE A 208 -3.48 29.49 -20.55
C ILE A 208 -3.15 28.01 -20.53
N LYS A 209 -3.50 27.38 -21.66
CA LYS A 209 -3.20 26.00 -22.06
C LYS A 209 -1.68 25.79 -22.12
N GLU A 210 -1.08 25.20 -21.10
CA GLU A 210 0.05 24.30 -21.30
C GLU A 210 -0.05 23.16 -20.28
N PHE A 211 -0.35 21.97 -20.82
CA PHE A 211 -0.50 20.65 -20.18
C PHE A 211 -1.85 20.29 -19.53
N HIS A 212 -2.97 20.62 -20.19
CA HIS A 212 -4.24 19.91 -19.99
C HIS A 212 -4.57 19.09 -21.25
N TYR A 213 -4.93 17.82 -21.08
CA TYR A 213 -5.47 17.05 -22.19
C TYR A 213 -6.82 17.66 -22.62
N ASP A 214 -6.91 18.08 -23.88
CA ASP A 214 -8.13 18.69 -24.45
C ASP A 214 -9.16 17.59 -24.68
N LEU A 215 -10.17 17.51 -23.79
CA LEU A 215 -11.22 16.48 -23.86
C LEU A 215 -12.03 16.58 -25.15
N ASN A 216 -12.04 17.73 -25.85
CA ASN A 216 -12.70 17.85 -27.14
C ASN A 216 -12.08 16.94 -28.21
N LEU A 217 -10.82 16.50 -28.04
CA LEU A 217 -10.19 15.51 -28.91
C LEU A 217 -10.86 14.12 -28.81
N LEU A 218 -11.58 13.84 -27.72
CA LEU A 218 -12.34 12.61 -27.51
C LEU A 218 -13.78 12.71 -28.05
N LYS A 219 -14.24 13.89 -28.48
CA LYS A 219 -15.64 14.11 -28.86
C LYS A 219 -16.08 13.20 -30.00
N ASP A 220 -15.30 13.16 -31.08
CA ASP A 220 -15.64 12.39 -32.28
C ASP A 220 -15.75 10.87 -32.00
N GLU A 221 -14.97 10.36 -31.04
CA GLU A 221 -14.94 8.94 -30.69
C GLU A 221 -16.00 8.56 -29.63
N TYR A 222 -16.23 9.41 -28.63
CA TYR A 222 -17.00 9.04 -27.43
C TYR A 222 -18.30 9.81 -27.23
N GLN A 223 -18.61 10.85 -28.02
CA GLN A 223 -19.90 11.57 -27.88
C GLN A 223 -21.08 10.63 -28.14
N SER A 224 -20.96 9.72 -29.11
CA SER A 224 -21.92 8.66 -29.39
C SER A 224 -21.23 7.31 -29.29
N ASN A 225 -21.21 6.76 -28.09
CA ASN A 225 -20.48 5.54 -27.79
C ASN A 225 -21.37 4.31 -28.00
N THR A 226 -20.92 3.36 -28.83
CA THR A 226 -21.67 2.12 -29.08
C THR A 226 -21.58 1.21 -27.85
N CYS A 227 -22.69 0.64 -27.42
CA CYS A 227 -22.75 -0.23 -26.26
C CYS A 227 -23.52 -1.53 -26.54
N PHE A 228 -23.17 -2.56 -25.79
CA PHE A 228 -23.84 -3.85 -25.83
C PHE A 228 -24.90 -3.92 -24.75
N ARG A 229 -26.14 -4.18 -25.14
CA ARG A 229 -27.22 -4.53 -24.21
C ARG A 229 -27.06 -5.98 -23.77
N VAL A 230 -26.95 -6.20 -22.46
CA VAL A 230 -26.77 -7.52 -21.86
C VAL A 230 -28.02 -7.89 -21.05
N ASN A 231 -28.81 -8.82 -21.56
CA ASN A 231 -29.99 -9.33 -20.86
C ASN A 231 -29.54 -10.29 -19.74
N GLN A 232 -29.95 -10.01 -18.50
CA GLN A 232 -29.64 -10.87 -17.34
C GLN A 232 -30.85 -11.12 -16.42
N TRP A 233 -32.05 -10.79 -16.90
CA TRP A 233 -33.28 -11.03 -16.16
C TRP A 233 -33.79 -12.44 -16.36
N LEU A 234 -33.99 -13.15 -15.25
CA LEU A 234 -34.67 -14.43 -15.20
C LEU A 234 -36.08 -14.23 -14.64
N SER A 235 -37.05 -15.03 -15.12
CA SER A 235 -38.46 -14.89 -14.77
C SER A 235 -38.76 -15.08 -13.28
N ASN A 236 -37.90 -15.80 -12.55
CA ASN A 236 -38.03 -15.95 -11.10
C ASN A 236 -37.87 -14.61 -10.36
N TRP A 237 -37.18 -13.62 -10.93
CA TRP A 237 -37.03 -12.29 -10.33
C TRP A 237 -38.32 -11.49 -10.31
N ASP A 238 -39.28 -11.77 -11.19
CA ASP A 238 -40.58 -11.09 -11.20
C ASP A 238 -41.42 -11.36 -9.93
N SER A 239 -41.08 -12.41 -9.18
CA SER A 239 -41.70 -12.74 -7.89
C SER A 239 -41.14 -11.99 -6.68
N ILE A 240 -40.07 -11.19 -6.85
CA ILE A 240 -39.48 -10.40 -5.76
C ILE A 240 -40.39 -9.21 -5.43
N ASP A 241 -40.50 -8.89 -4.15
CA ASP A 241 -41.16 -7.66 -3.69
C ASP A 241 -40.27 -6.43 -3.89
N TYR A 242 -40.68 -5.58 -4.84
CA TYR A 242 -40.02 -4.31 -5.19
C TYR A 242 -40.67 -3.09 -4.53
N SER A 243 -41.63 -3.29 -3.62
CA SER A 243 -42.30 -2.19 -2.90
C SER A 243 -41.48 -1.59 -1.77
N LEU A 244 -40.34 -2.22 -1.42
CA LEU A 244 -39.46 -1.76 -0.35
C LEU A 244 -38.78 -0.42 -0.70
N PRO A 245 -38.48 0.44 0.30
CA PRO A 245 -37.87 1.74 0.05
C PRO A 245 -36.55 1.67 -0.70
N MET A 246 -36.39 2.52 -1.73
CA MET A 246 -35.18 2.60 -2.58
C MET A 246 -34.80 1.26 -3.23
N ARG A 247 -35.80 0.41 -3.52
CA ARG A 247 -35.66 -0.91 -4.13
C ARG A 247 -36.64 -1.11 -5.29
N SER A 248 -36.85 -0.07 -6.08
CA SER A 248 -37.67 -0.16 -7.30
C SER A 248 -37.15 -1.27 -8.22
N LYS A 249 -38.05 -1.80 -9.07
CA LYS A 249 -37.69 -2.86 -10.01
C LYS A 249 -36.64 -2.32 -11.00
N PRO A 250 -35.42 -2.88 -11.04
CA PRO A 250 -34.40 -2.46 -11.98
C PRO A 250 -34.75 -2.96 -13.40
N ASP A 251 -34.12 -2.35 -14.40
CA ASP A 251 -34.23 -2.82 -15.77
C ASP A 251 -33.74 -4.27 -15.93
N ASN A 252 -34.32 -4.98 -16.89
CA ASN A 252 -34.04 -6.38 -17.19
C ASN A 252 -32.70 -6.63 -17.90
N HIS A 253 -31.90 -5.57 -18.08
CA HIS A 253 -30.63 -5.58 -18.78
C HIS A 253 -29.71 -4.49 -18.22
N PHE A 254 -28.45 -4.53 -18.62
CA PHE A 254 -27.49 -3.43 -18.45
C PHE A 254 -26.71 -3.21 -19.74
N TYR A 255 -25.86 -2.20 -19.77
CA TYR A 255 -25.03 -1.83 -20.91
C TYR A 255 -23.56 -2.08 -20.65
N MET A 256 -22.81 -2.50 -21.67
CA MET A 256 -21.37 -2.67 -21.62
C MET A 256 -20.69 -1.92 -22.76
N PHE A 257 -19.65 -1.15 -22.47
CA PHE A 257 -18.90 -0.36 -23.44
C PHE A 257 -17.48 -0.08 -22.95
N LYS A 258 -16.66 0.56 -23.79
CA LYS A 258 -15.31 1.04 -23.44
C LYS A 258 -15.30 2.56 -23.42
N MET A 259 -14.51 3.17 -22.54
CA MET A 259 -14.38 4.62 -22.44
C MET A 259 -12.99 5.01 -21.98
N ASP A 260 -12.45 6.09 -22.53
CA ASP A 260 -11.21 6.69 -22.03
C ASP A 260 -11.39 7.08 -20.56
N ILE A 261 -10.41 6.70 -19.73
CA ILE A 261 -10.49 6.88 -18.28
C ILE A 261 -10.66 8.35 -17.85
N ARG A 262 -10.11 9.30 -18.62
CA ARG A 262 -10.22 10.75 -18.37
C ARG A 262 -11.66 11.22 -18.57
N LEU A 263 -12.28 10.82 -19.68
CA LEU A 263 -13.68 11.14 -19.96
C LEU A 263 -14.63 10.47 -18.96
N LEU A 264 -14.37 9.21 -18.61
CA LEU A 264 -15.17 8.52 -17.61
C LEU A 264 -15.08 9.22 -16.24
N LYS A 265 -13.89 9.69 -15.85
CA LYS A 265 -13.68 10.52 -14.65
C LYS A 265 -14.44 11.84 -14.73
N ARG A 266 -14.41 12.48 -15.91
CA ARG A 266 -15.10 13.74 -16.18
C ARG A 266 -16.60 13.62 -15.97
N ILE A 267 -17.23 12.59 -16.51
CA ILE A 267 -18.70 12.43 -16.48
C ILE A 267 -19.23 11.66 -15.25
N SER A 268 -18.34 11.21 -14.37
CA SER A 268 -18.72 10.43 -13.18
C SER A 268 -18.57 11.23 -11.89
N ASP A 269 -19.60 11.15 -11.04
CA ASP A 269 -19.50 11.57 -9.66
C ASP A 269 -18.86 10.49 -8.80
N VAL A 270 -17.80 10.90 -8.09
CA VAL A 270 -17.10 10.05 -7.12
C VAL A 270 -17.08 10.75 -5.77
N HIS A 271 -18.08 10.48 -4.96
CA HIS A 271 -18.30 11.21 -3.71
C HIS A 271 -17.14 11.02 -2.71
N ARG A 272 -16.61 12.13 -2.19
CA ARG A 272 -15.67 12.13 -1.05
C ARG A 272 -16.46 11.98 0.24
N ARG A 273 -16.10 11.01 1.09
CA ARG A 273 -16.58 11.01 2.49
C ARG A 273 -15.92 12.17 3.23
N SER A 274 -16.71 13.09 3.77
CA SER A 274 -16.26 14.11 4.70
C SER A 274 -16.46 13.58 6.12
N THR A 275 -15.39 13.50 6.91
CA THR A 275 -15.43 13.02 8.30
C THR A 275 -16.22 13.90 9.26
N ASN A 276 -16.79 15.02 8.79
CA ASN A 276 -17.41 16.06 9.61
C ASN A 276 -18.96 16.05 9.59
N LYS A 277 -19.64 15.01 9.08
CA LYS A 277 -21.11 14.91 9.11
C LYS A 277 -21.62 13.71 9.93
N PRO A 278 -22.74 13.86 10.66
CA PRO A 278 -23.33 12.77 11.44
C PRO A 278 -23.89 11.64 10.55
N ARG A 279 -23.66 10.38 10.97
CA ARG A 279 -23.98 9.12 10.25
C ARG A 279 -25.41 8.99 9.72
N ALA A 280 -26.39 9.66 10.34
CA ALA A 280 -27.80 9.52 9.99
C ALA A 280 -28.17 10.19 8.64
N ASN A 281 -27.36 11.12 8.14
CA ASN A 281 -27.60 11.84 6.87
C ASN A 281 -26.73 11.31 5.71
N GLU A 282 -26.01 10.21 5.89
CA GLU A 282 -25.04 9.70 4.92
C GLU A 282 -25.50 8.38 4.29
N VAL A 283 -26.02 8.46 3.06
CA VAL A 283 -26.55 7.31 2.29
C VAL A 283 -25.49 6.75 1.32
N ASN A 284 -24.22 7.12 1.46
CA ASN A 284 -23.17 6.80 0.46
C ASN A 284 -22.47 5.45 0.74
N ILE A 285 -22.58 4.54 -0.23
CA ILE A 285 -22.16 3.12 -0.20
C ILE A 285 -20.63 2.92 -0.33
N GLN A 286 -19.88 3.98 -0.66
CA GLN A 286 -18.48 3.91 -1.10
C GLN A 286 -17.45 3.78 0.03
N ARG A 287 -16.28 3.14 -0.22
CA ARG A 287 -15.16 3.03 0.76
C ARG A 287 -14.49 4.39 1.01
N ASN A 288 -13.93 4.60 2.21
CA ASN A 288 -12.94 5.67 2.43
C ASN A 288 -11.80 5.47 1.43
N LEU A 289 -11.41 6.53 0.72
CA LEU A 289 -10.25 6.52 -0.16
C LEU A 289 -9.00 6.15 0.65
N LYS A 290 -8.26 5.14 0.19
CA LYS A 290 -6.87 4.95 0.60
C LYS A 290 -5.99 5.66 -0.42
N GLU A 291 -5.50 6.84 -0.07
CA GLU A 291 -4.68 7.71 -0.94
C GLU A 291 -3.46 6.95 -1.49
N ASP A 292 -2.76 6.20 -0.64
CA ASP A 292 -1.61 5.36 -1.03
C ASP A 292 -1.95 4.39 -2.19
N ARG A 293 -3.16 3.83 -2.17
CA ARG A 293 -3.60 2.89 -3.22
C ARG A 293 -3.88 3.58 -4.55
N SER A 294 -4.31 4.83 -4.53
CA SER A 294 -4.60 5.57 -5.78
C SER A 294 -3.30 6.01 -6.44
N ILE A 295 -2.31 6.43 -5.64
CA ILE A 295 -0.94 6.74 -6.10
C ILE A 295 -0.27 5.51 -6.69
N GLU A 296 -0.38 4.35 -6.02
CA GLU A 296 0.16 3.09 -6.54
C GLU A 296 -0.48 2.68 -7.87
N ILE A 297 -1.81 2.84 -8.03
CA ILE A 297 -2.50 2.54 -9.30
C ILE A 297 -2.05 3.48 -10.41
N GLN A 298 -1.86 4.77 -10.11
CA GLN A 298 -1.35 5.74 -11.09
C GLN A 298 0.02 5.32 -11.60
N GLN A 299 0.91 4.94 -10.68
CA GLN A 299 2.24 4.44 -11.00
C GLN A 299 2.17 3.12 -11.77
N TYR A 300 1.26 2.22 -11.38
CA TYR A 300 1.03 0.95 -12.07
C TYR A 300 0.61 1.15 -13.53
N VAL A 301 -0.27 2.11 -13.82
CA VAL A 301 -0.72 2.35 -15.20
C VAL A 301 0.43 2.81 -16.09
N GLN A 302 1.32 3.66 -15.57
CA GLN A 302 2.43 4.22 -16.35
C GLN A 302 3.66 3.30 -16.42
N GLN A 303 3.88 2.45 -15.42
CA GLN A 303 5.15 1.75 -15.21
C GLN A 303 5.01 0.25 -14.91
N GLY A 304 3.81 -0.23 -14.62
CA GLY A 304 3.50 -1.62 -14.29
C GLY A 304 3.98 -2.07 -12.91
N PHE A 305 3.64 -3.30 -12.57
CA PHE A 305 4.15 -4.00 -11.39
C PHE A 305 5.40 -4.80 -11.80
N PRO A 306 6.48 -4.81 -10.98
CA PRO A 306 6.59 -4.33 -9.60
C PRO A 306 7.10 -2.90 -9.44
N LEU A 307 7.48 -2.24 -10.53
CA LEU A 307 8.07 -0.91 -10.50
C LEU A 307 7.17 0.12 -9.78
N SER A 308 5.85 -0.01 -9.91
CA SER A 308 4.86 0.83 -9.24
C SER A 308 4.87 0.79 -7.71
N THR A 309 5.49 -0.22 -7.10
CA THR A 309 5.55 -0.37 -5.63
C THR A 309 6.87 0.08 -5.02
N LEU A 310 7.86 0.41 -5.85
CA LEU A 310 9.17 0.85 -5.42
C LEU A 310 9.16 2.30 -4.91
N SER A 311 10.16 2.64 -4.08
CA SER A 311 10.37 4.04 -3.67
C SER A 311 10.82 4.89 -4.85
N GLU A 312 10.63 6.21 -4.81
CA GLU A 312 11.11 7.09 -5.89
C GLU A 312 12.60 6.95 -6.16
N LYS A 313 13.41 6.82 -5.10
CA LYS A 313 14.85 6.60 -5.22
C LYS A 313 15.17 5.32 -5.99
N ASP A 314 14.47 4.24 -5.70
CA ASP A 314 14.69 2.96 -6.37
C ASP A 314 14.19 2.98 -7.82
N ARG A 315 13.06 3.67 -8.11
CA ARG A 315 12.55 3.82 -9.48
C ARG A 315 13.46 4.61 -10.40
N LEU A 316 14.20 5.58 -9.86
CA LEU A 316 15.16 6.39 -10.63
C LEU A 316 16.49 5.67 -10.87
N ASN A 317 16.69 4.48 -10.30
CA ASN A 317 17.87 3.66 -10.61
C ASN A 317 17.69 3.01 -11.99
N PRO A 318 18.56 3.27 -12.98
CA PRO A 318 18.48 2.66 -14.31
C PRO A 318 18.49 1.13 -14.31
N GLU A 319 19.10 0.49 -13.30
CA GLU A 319 19.09 -0.98 -13.16
C GLU A 319 17.67 -1.55 -12.97
N ASN A 320 16.74 -0.74 -12.46
CA ASN A 320 15.36 -1.16 -12.20
C ASN A 320 14.43 -0.94 -13.41
N ASP A 321 14.92 -0.41 -14.54
CA ASP A 321 14.09 -0.28 -15.75
C ASP A 321 13.63 -1.64 -16.29
N ILE A 322 14.37 -2.72 -16.01
CA ILE A 322 13.98 -4.11 -16.32
C ILE A 322 12.68 -4.54 -15.65
N LEU A 323 12.26 -3.85 -14.58
CA LEU A 323 11.03 -4.12 -13.84
C LEU A 323 9.80 -3.45 -14.45
N ARG A 324 9.96 -2.67 -15.52
CA ARG A 324 8.86 -1.99 -16.19
C ARG A 324 7.96 -3.00 -16.90
N MET A 325 6.66 -2.93 -16.63
CA MET A 325 5.65 -3.80 -17.23
C MET A 325 4.44 -2.97 -17.71
N PRO A 326 3.58 -3.51 -18.59
CA PRO A 326 2.33 -2.85 -18.94
C PRO A 326 1.37 -2.77 -17.73
N GLY A 327 0.84 -1.57 -17.47
CA GLY A 327 -0.23 -1.38 -16.50
C GLY A 327 -1.60 -1.63 -17.14
N ILE A 328 -2.25 -2.75 -16.85
CA ILE A 328 -3.52 -3.14 -17.47
C ILE A 328 -4.63 -3.19 -16.42
N LEU A 329 -5.75 -2.50 -16.68
CA LEU A 329 -6.94 -2.51 -15.83
C LEU A 329 -8.09 -3.29 -16.51
N PRO A 330 -8.08 -4.64 -16.49
CA PRO A 330 -9.05 -5.45 -17.26
C PRO A 330 -10.43 -5.56 -16.58
N THR A 331 -10.54 -5.12 -15.33
CA THR A 331 -11.78 -5.24 -14.55
C THR A 331 -12.68 -4.03 -14.79
N ALA A 332 -13.94 -4.29 -15.15
CA ALA A 332 -14.88 -3.24 -15.49
C ALA A 332 -15.11 -2.24 -14.35
N ILE A 333 -15.35 -0.99 -14.72
CA ILE A 333 -15.88 0.03 -13.82
C ILE A 333 -17.39 -0.06 -13.86
N LEU A 334 -18.01 -0.24 -12.69
CA LEU A 334 -19.46 -0.31 -12.58
C LEU A 334 -20.01 1.07 -12.30
N VAL A 335 -20.93 1.51 -13.14
CA VAL A 335 -21.59 2.81 -13.03
C VAL A 335 -23.11 2.67 -13.08
N ASN A 336 -23.80 3.67 -12.55
CA ASN A 336 -25.22 3.89 -12.75
C ASN A 336 -25.43 5.20 -13.50
N ILE A 337 -26.14 5.16 -14.62
CA ILE A 337 -26.52 6.33 -15.42
C ILE A 337 -27.80 6.93 -14.83
N LEU A 338 -27.77 8.22 -14.55
CA LEU A 338 -28.90 8.98 -14.05
C LEU A 338 -29.78 9.45 -15.21
N GLY A 339 -31.04 9.02 -15.20
CA GLY A 339 -32.05 9.52 -16.12
C GLY A 339 -32.70 10.82 -15.66
N ALA A 340 -33.57 11.37 -16.51
CA ALA A 340 -34.26 12.63 -16.27
C ALA A 340 -35.02 12.62 -14.93
N GLY A 341 -34.92 13.73 -14.17
CA GLY A 341 -35.62 13.93 -12.90
C GLY A 341 -35.00 13.24 -11.68
N GLN A 342 -33.89 12.52 -11.84
CA GLN A 342 -33.15 11.93 -10.72
C GLN A 342 -32.57 13.00 -9.80
N LYS A 343 -32.64 12.77 -8.48
CA LYS A 343 -32.16 13.68 -7.44
C LYS A 343 -31.13 13.03 -6.53
N ARG A 344 -30.14 13.81 -6.08
CA ARG A 344 -29.13 13.43 -5.09
C ARG A 344 -28.96 14.56 -4.07
N GLY A 345 -29.39 14.30 -2.84
CA GLY A 345 -29.46 15.36 -1.83
C GLY A 345 -30.39 16.48 -2.30
N ASN A 346 -29.85 17.68 -2.44
CA ASN A 346 -30.60 18.86 -2.92
C ASN A 346 -30.48 19.10 -4.43
N SER A 347 -29.62 18.33 -5.12
CA SER A 347 -29.28 18.53 -6.52
C SER A 347 -30.13 17.62 -7.41
N THR A 348 -30.61 18.14 -8.55
CA THR A 348 -31.35 17.37 -9.57
C THR A 348 -30.54 17.39 -10.86
N ILE A 349 -30.48 16.27 -11.59
CA ILE A 349 -29.73 16.25 -12.86
C ILE A 349 -30.37 17.22 -13.86
N ASN A 350 -29.56 18.10 -14.44
CA ASN A 350 -30.00 19.04 -15.47
C ASN A 350 -30.18 18.30 -16.80
N SER A 351 -31.16 18.72 -17.61
CA SER A 351 -31.41 18.14 -18.93
C SER A 351 -30.20 18.23 -19.86
N ASP A 352 -29.42 19.31 -19.75
CA ASP A 352 -28.25 19.56 -20.60
C ASP A 352 -27.05 18.68 -20.23
N ASP A 353 -27.09 18.04 -19.06
CA ASP A 353 -26.03 17.20 -18.50
C ASP A 353 -26.36 15.71 -18.55
N LEU A 354 -27.50 15.34 -19.15
CA LEU A 354 -27.95 13.95 -19.27
C LEU A 354 -27.10 13.16 -20.28
N ALA A 355 -26.79 11.92 -19.91
CA ALA A 355 -26.41 10.91 -20.88
C ALA A 355 -27.69 10.19 -21.37
N ILE A 356 -27.87 10.12 -22.68
CA ILE A 356 -29.06 9.53 -23.31
C ILE A 356 -28.70 8.15 -23.85
N ILE A 357 -29.58 7.18 -23.62
CA ILE A 357 -29.46 5.85 -24.23
C ILE A 357 -30.38 5.82 -25.45
N ASP A 358 -29.80 5.66 -26.63
CA ASP A 358 -30.51 5.49 -27.89
C ASP A 358 -30.52 4.00 -28.28
N GLU A 359 -31.69 3.39 -28.22
CA GLU A 359 -31.92 2.00 -28.61
C GLU A 359 -32.65 1.88 -29.97
N THR A 360 -32.73 2.95 -30.77
CA THR A 360 -33.48 2.93 -32.04
C THR A 360 -32.76 2.19 -33.18
N GLY A 361 -31.45 2.02 -33.06
CA GLY A 361 -30.58 1.31 -34.02
C GLY A 361 -30.42 -0.19 -33.74
N THR A 362 -29.59 -0.86 -34.55
CA THR A 362 -29.22 -2.27 -34.35
C THR A 362 -28.40 -2.48 -33.08
N ASP A 363 -27.54 -1.52 -32.77
CA ASP A 363 -26.73 -1.48 -31.56
C ASP A 363 -27.16 -0.28 -30.71
N ALA A 364 -27.28 -0.49 -29.39
CA ALA A 364 -27.58 0.59 -28.47
C ALA A 364 -26.41 1.57 -28.42
N LYS A 365 -26.71 2.86 -28.19
CA LYS A 365 -25.71 3.91 -28.08
C LYS A 365 -25.92 4.73 -26.83
N ILE A 366 -24.82 5.13 -26.20
CA ILE A 366 -24.82 6.11 -25.12
C ILE A 366 -24.34 7.43 -25.71
N ILE A 367 -25.22 8.42 -25.68
CA ILE A 367 -24.96 9.77 -26.16
C ILE A 367 -24.62 10.63 -24.94
N LEU A 368 -23.39 11.14 -24.89
CA LEU A 368 -22.93 12.03 -23.83
C LEU A 368 -23.34 13.49 -24.09
N PRO A 369 -23.55 14.29 -23.03
CA PRO A 369 -23.89 15.69 -23.19
C PRO A 369 -22.76 16.46 -23.88
N GLU A 370 -23.08 17.38 -24.79
CA GLU A 370 -22.07 18.14 -25.54
C GLU A 370 -21.09 18.88 -24.63
N GLY A 371 -21.60 19.38 -23.49
CA GLY A 371 -20.79 20.05 -22.48
C GLY A 371 -19.66 19.19 -21.93
N ALA A 372 -19.81 17.85 -21.85
CA ALA A 372 -18.80 16.98 -21.24
C ALA A 372 -17.39 17.10 -21.86
N PHE A 373 -17.32 17.53 -23.13
CA PHE A 373 -16.09 17.72 -23.89
C PHE A 373 -15.51 19.14 -23.79
N SER A 374 -16.21 20.05 -23.12
CA SER A 374 -15.79 21.43 -22.87
C SER A 374 -15.06 21.57 -21.54
N ASP A 375 -14.01 22.39 -21.53
CA ASP A 375 -13.27 22.78 -20.32
C ASP A 375 -14.16 23.54 -19.33
N THR A 376 -15.23 24.20 -19.79
CA THR A 376 -16.13 25.01 -18.96
C THR A 376 -17.25 24.21 -18.29
N TRP A 377 -17.39 22.92 -18.61
CA TRP A 377 -18.46 22.10 -18.06
C TRP A 377 -18.24 21.79 -16.59
N ASN A 378 -19.23 22.04 -15.74
CA ASN A 378 -19.12 21.78 -14.31
C ASN A 378 -20.53 21.60 -13.74
N PRO A 379 -21.18 20.48 -14.06
CA PRO A 379 -22.56 20.24 -13.64
C PRO A 379 -22.63 20.08 -12.13
N GLU A 380 -23.75 20.48 -11.53
CA GLU A 380 -23.99 20.24 -10.10
C GLU A 380 -24.08 18.74 -9.78
N LEU A 381 -24.64 17.97 -10.72
CA LEU A 381 -24.76 16.52 -10.65
C LEU A 381 -24.33 15.91 -12.00
N LYS A 382 -23.32 15.04 -11.96
CA LYS A 382 -22.82 14.37 -13.16
C LYS A 382 -23.73 13.20 -13.57
N PRO A 383 -23.77 12.83 -14.86
CA PRO A 383 -24.68 11.79 -15.34
C PRO A 383 -24.38 10.39 -14.82
N PHE A 384 -23.14 10.08 -14.42
CA PHE A 384 -22.74 8.75 -13.98
C PHE A 384 -22.43 8.72 -12.48
N GLU A 385 -22.91 7.70 -11.79
CA GLU A 385 -22.52 7.40 -10.40
C GLU A 385 -21.67 6.13 -10.35
N VAL A 386 -20.49 6.21 -9.74
CA VAL A 386 -19.61 5.03 -9.61
C VAL A 386 -20.12 4.11 -8.49
N ILE A 387 -20.38 2.84 -8.84
CA ILE A 387 -20.73 1.75 -7.90
C ILE A 387 -19.45 1.02 -7.47
N ASP A 388 -18.59 0.63 -8.42
CA ASP A 388 -17.29 -0.02 -8.17
C ASP A 388 -16.20 0.48 -9.14
N GLY A 389 -14.94 0.45 -8.70
CA GLY A 389 -13.81 0.94 -9.49
C GLY A 389 -13.37 2.37 -9.15
N GLN A 390 -13.92 2.96 -8.07
CA GLN A 390 -13.57 4.31 -7.62
C GLN A 390 -12.06 4.57 -7.48
N HIS A 391 -11.28 3.63 -6.90
CA HIS A 391 -9.83 3.83 -6.76
C HIS A 391 -9.10 3.87 -8.11
N ARG A 392 -9.62 3.13 -9.11
CA ARG A 392 -9.09 3.17 -10.48
C ARG A 392 -9.35 4.54 -11.10
N LEU A 393 -10.56 5.08 -10.97
CA LEU A 393 -10.89 6.43 -11.44
C LEU A 393 -10.22 7.56 -10.65
N TRP A 394 -9.84 7.33 -9.40
CA TRP A 394 -9.15 8.32 -8.58
C TRP A 394 -7.65 8.37 -8.77
N ALA A 395 -7.09 7.33 -9.38
CA ALA A 395 -5.69 7.32 -9.78
C ALA A 395 -5.40 8.31 -10.92
N PHE A 396 -6.44 8.86 -11.56
CA PHE A 396 -6.32 9.76 -12.69
C PHE A 396 -7.01 11.09 -12.47
N ASP A 397 -6.44 12.12 -13.09
CA ASP A 397 -7.09 13.42 -13.30
C ASP A 397 -7.80 13.45 -14.67
N GLU A 398 -8.93 14.15 -14.78
CA GLU A 398 -9.64 14.31 -16.06
C GLU A 398 -8.80 15.07 -17.10
N THR A 399 -7.77 15.78 -16.65
CA THR A 399 -6.84 16.52 -17.51
C THR A 399 -5.44 15.91 -17.59
N GLU A 400 -5.24 14.72 -16.99
CA GLU A 400 -3.94 14.04 -16.96
C GLU A 400 -3.42 13.74 -18.37
N GLN A 401 -2.16 14.05 -18.59
CA GLN A 401 -1.51 13.78 -19.87
C GLN A 401 -1.02 12.33 -19.92
N ILE A 402 -1.89 11.43 -20.37
CA ILE A 402 -1.53 10.07 -20.74
C ILE A 402 -1.13 10.09 -22.22
N ASN A 403 0.04 9.51 -22.54
CA ASN A 403 0.46 9.36 -23.93
C ASN A 403 -0.39 8.25 -24.60
N GLY A 404 -1.39 8.66 -25.37
CA GLY A 404 -2.37 7.79 -26.03
C GLY A 404 -3.75 7.80 -25.38
N ASN A 405 -4.59 6.85 -25.80
CA ASN A 405 -5.91 6.58 -25.21
C ASN A 405 -5.77 5.43 -24.20
N TYR A 406 -6.32 5.59 -23.00
CA TYR A 406 -6.32 4.54 -21.99
C TYR A 406 -7.77 4.18 -21.65
N GLU A 407 -8.28 3.20 -22.39
CA GLU A 407 -9.67 2.77 -22.27
C GLU A 407 -9.85 1.74 -21.16
N VAL A 408 -10.97 1.83 -20.45
CA VAL A 408 -11.41 0.82 -19.49
C VAL A 408 -12.76 0.24 -19.89
N PRO A 409 -13.01 -1.04 -19.59
CA PRO A 409 -14.35 -1.60 -19.73
C PRO A 409 -15.29 -0.97 -18.71
N VAL A 410 -16.52 -0.68 -19.13
CA VAL A 410 -17.56 -0.07 -18.30
C VAL A 410 -18.80 -0.95 -18.36
N VAL A 411 -19.38 -1.23 -17.19
CA VAL A 411 -20.70 -1.85 -17.03
C VAL A 411 -21.62 -0.80 -16.43
N ALA A 412 -22.67 -0.44 -17.17
CA ALA A 412 -23.58 0.63 -16.79
C ALA A 412 -25.01 0.12 -16.61
N TYR A 413 -25.57 0.38 -15.44
CA TYR A 413 -27.01 0.28 -15.19
C TYR A 413 -27.68 1.63 -15.45
N TYR A 414 -28.98 1.63 -15.71
CA TYR A 414 -29.76 2.85 -15.88
C TYR A 414 -30.76 3.00 -14.74
N ASN A 415 -30.80 4.17 -14.10
CA ASN A 415 -31.71 4.49 -12.98
C ASN A 415 -31.75 3.43 -11.86
N LEU A 416 -30.62 2.78 -11.59
CA LEU A 416 -30.53 1.77 -10.56
C LEU A 416 -30.67 2.38 -9.17
N ASP A 417 -31.66 1.90 -8.44
CA ASP A 417 -31.98 2.35 -7.10
C ASP A 417 -30.84 2.08 -6.09
N ARG A 418 -30.72 2.94 -5.07
CA ARG A 418 -29.60 2.91 -4.11
C ARG A 418 -29.45 1.57 -3.39
N ALA A 419 -30.53 0.90 -3.01
CA ALA A 419 -30.43 -0.40 -2.35
C ALA A 419 -29.80 -1.47 -3.27
N TRP A 420 -30.09 -1.41 -4.58
CA TRP A 420 -29.49 -2.31 -5.57
C TRP A 420 -28.03 -1.98 -5.84
N GLN A 421 -27.67 -0.69 -5.91
CA GLN A 421 -26.26 -0.27 -5.96
C GLN A 421 -25.48 -0.84 -4.76
N ALA A 422 -26.06 -0.78 -3.55
CA ALA A 422 -25.46 -1.31 -2.32
C ALA A 422 -25.32 -2.84 -2.35
N TYR A 423 -26.36 -3.52 -2.83
CA TYR A 423 -26.37 -4.97 -3.02
C TYR A 423 -25.25 -5.41 -3.97
N LEU A 424 -25.13 -4.79 -5.14
CA LEU A 424 -24.08 -5.10 -6.11
C LEU A 424 -22.69 -4.86 -5.51
N PHE A 425 -22.50 -3.72 -4.84
CA PHE A 425 -21.24 -3.42 -4.16
C PHE A 425 -20.88 -4.51 -3.14
N TYR A 426 -21.82 -4.95 -2.30
CA TYR A 426 -21.60 -6.01 -1.31
C TYR A 426 -21.24 -7.34 -1.97
N VAL A 427 -22.00 -7.76 -2.98
CA VAL A 427 -21.82 -9.05 -3.66
C VAL A 427 -20.48 -9.14 -4.39
N ILE A 428 -20.01 -8.04 -4.98
CA ILE A 428 -18.77 -7.99 -5.76
C ILE A 428 -17.53 -7.79 -4.87
N ASN A 429 -17.63 -7.01 -3.79
CA ASN A 429 -16.44 -6.61 -3.02
C ASN A 429 -16.29 -7.29 -1.67
N ILE A 430 -17.37 -7.78 -1.05
CA ILE A 430 -17.36 -8.28 0.33
C ILE A 430 -17.54 -9.79 0.36
N LYS A 431 -18.48 -10.31 -0.44
CA LYS A 431 -18.80 -11.75 -0.48
C LYS A 431 -17.68 -12.64 -1.04
N PRO A 432 -16.89 -12.24 -2.06
CA PRO A 432 -15.88 -13.13 -2.62
C PRO A 432 -14.81 -13.46 -1.57
N LYS A 433 -14.54 -14.77 -1.40
CA LYS A 433 -13.43 -15.23 -0.57
C LYS A 433 -12.13 -14.82 -1.26
N LYS A 434 -11.17 -14.31 -0.48
CA LYS A 434 -9.79 -14.15 -0.97
C LYS A 434 -9.34 -15.48 -1.56
N ILE A 435 -8.59 -15.41 -2.66
CA ILE A 435 -7.91 -16.58 -3.21
C ILE A 435 -7.16 -17.26 -2.08
N ASN A 436 -7.33 -18.57 -1.93
CA ASN A 436 -6.61 -19.35 -0.92
C ASN A 436 -5.12 -19.18 -1.21
N THR A 437 -4.33 -18.81 -0.21
CA THR A 437 -2.88 -18.64 -0.34
C THR A 437 -2.21 -19.88 -0.92
N SER A 438 -2.74 -21.07 -0.64
CA SER A 438 -2.27 -22.34 -1.21
C SER A 438 -2.47 -22.40 -2.73
N LEU A 439 -3.59 -21.89 -3.26
CA LEU A 439 -3.78 -21.78 -4.71
C LEU A 439 -2.84 -20.73 -5.33
N GLY A 440 -2.48 -19.70 -4.56
CA GLY A 440 -1.45 -18.74 -4.96
C GLY A 440 -0.08 -19.40 -5.13
N TYR A 441 0.28 -20.32 -4.23
CA TYR A 441 1.52 -21.11 -4.31
C TYR A 441 1.55 -21.96 -5.59
N ASP A 442 0.47 -22.66 -5.93
CA ASP A 442 0.38 -23.46 -7.16
C ASP A 442 0.52 -22.64 -8.46
N LEU A 443 0.22 -21.34 -8.43
CA LEU A 443 0.37 -20.44 -9.58
C LEU A 443 1.80 -19.90 -9.75
N TYR A 444 2.62 -19.88 -8.69
CA TYR A 444 3.96 -19.31 -8.75
C TYR A 444 4.95 -20.05 -9.66
N PRO A 445 4.93 -21.39 -9.80
CA PRO A 445 5.75 -22.10 -10.78
C PRO A 445 5.55 -21.64 -12.23
N LEU A 446 4.34 -21.20 -12.59
CA LEU A 446 4.02 -20.66 -13.92
C LEU A 446 4.58 -19.24 -14.14
N LEU A 447 4.87 -18.52 -13.05
CA LEU A 447 5.41 -17.16 -13.07
C LEU A 447 6.95 -17.14 -12.98
N ARG A 448 7.61 -18.29 -12.76
CA ARG A 448 9.06 -18.41 -12.53
C ARG A 448 9.94 -18.06 -13.74
N THR A 449 9.39 -18.05 -14.95
CA THR A 449 10.17 -17.73 -16.17
C THR A 449 10.24 -16.23 -16.45
N GLN A 450 9.67 -15.41 -15.56
CA GLN A 450 9.55 -13.98 -15.76
C GLN A 450 10.70 -13.27 -15.04
N GLU A 451 11.62 -12.72 -15.82
CA GLU A 451 12.83 -12.02 -15.36
C GLU A 451 12.53 -10.86 -14.38
N TRP A 452 11.38 -10.20 -14.54
CA TRP A 452 10.94 -9.15 -13.62
C TRP A 452 10.60 -9.67 -12.22
N LEU A 453 10.13 -10.92 -12.13
CA LEU A 453 9.78 -11.53 -10.85
C LEU A 453 11.06 -11.82 -10.07
N GLU A 454 12.10 -12.38 -10.68
CA GLU A 454 13.38 -12.66 -10.00
C GLU A 454 14.07 -11.39 -9.47
N ASN A 455 14.00 -10.29 -10.24
CA ASN A 455 14.65 -9.03 -9.90
C ASN A 455 13.84 -8.14 -8.95
N SER A 456 12.61 -8.52 -8.60
CA SER A 456 11.76 -7.72 -7.73
C SER A 456 11.92 -8.04 -6.25
N ARG A 457 11.70 -7.03 -5.38
CA ARG A 457 11.78 -7.21 -3.92
C ARG A 457 10.76 -8.22 -3.38
N ASP A 458 9.55 -8.20 -3.93
CA ASP A 458 8.51 -9.20 -3.65
C ASP A 458 8.81 -10.53 -4.36
N GLY A 459 9.47 -10.47 -5.51
CA GLY A 459 10.12 -11.58 -6.20
C GLY A 459 11.00 -12.47 -5.34
N LEU A 460 11.89 -11.86 -4.56
CA LEU A 460 12.71 -12.58 -3.58
C LEU A 460 11.86 -13.27 -2.49
N LYS A 461 10.66 -12.77 -2.19
CA LYS A 461 9.73 -13.44 -1.27
C LYS A 461 9.01 -14.58 -1.98
N VAL A 462 8.48 -14.35 -3.18
CA VAL A 462 7.81 -15.36 -4.01
C VAL A 462 8.76 -16.51 -4.34
N TYR A 463 10.01 -16.22 -4.68
CA TYR A 463 11.06 -17.22 -4.90
C TYR A 463 11.29 -18.11 -3.67
N ARG A 464 11.39 -17.50 -2.48
CA ARG A 464 11.58 -18.25 -1.22
C ARG A 464 10.35 -19.09 -0.86
N GLU A 465 9.15 -18.55 -1.08
CA GLU A 465 7.90 -19.27 -0.87
C GLU A 465 7.73 -20.43 -1.86
N THR A 466 8.06 -20.21 -3.14
CA THR A 466 8.04 -21.23 -4.20
C THR A 466 9.07 -22.33 -3.91
N ARG A 467 10.29 -21.95 -3.54
CA ARG A 467 11.32 -22.93 -3.15
C ARG A 467 10.87 -23.72 -1.92
N SER A 468 10.29 -23.05 -0.92
CA SER A 468 9.74 -23.72 0.26
C SER A 468 8.60 -24.67 -0.09
N GLN A 469 7.75 -24.33 -1.06
CA GLN A 469 6.72 -25.22 -1.59
C GLN A 469 7.34 -26.48 -2.21
N GLU A 470 8.31 -26.33 -3.11
CA GLU A 470 8.99 -27.47 -3.76
C GLU A 470 9.60 -28.43 -2.72
N LEU A 471 10.20 -27.89 -1.65
CA LEU A 471 10.76 -28.70 -0.56
C LEU A 471 9.66 -29.39 0.29
N VAL A 472 8.52 -28.73 0.51
CA VAL A 472 7.36 -29.31 1.19
C VAL A 472 6.74 -30.43 0.36
N GLU A 473 6.64 -30.24 -0.95
CA GLU A 473 6.18 -31.27 -1.88
C GLU A 473 7.13 -32.47 -1.90
N ALA A 474 8.45 -32.24 -1.87
CA ALA A 474 9.43 -33.31 -1.74
C ALA A 474 9.28 -34.06 -0.41
N LEU A 475 9.13 -33.36 0.72
CA LEU A 475 8.86 -33.95 2.03
C LEU A 475 7.56 -34.76 2.05
N TRP A 476 6.54 -34.34 1.31
CA TRP A 476 5.23 -35.01 1.23
C TRP A 476 5.21 -36.21 0.27
N SER A 477 5.91 -36.11 -0.87
CA SER A 477 5.86 -37.13 -1.93
C SER A 477 6.93 -38.21 -1.79
N TYR A 478 8.08 -37.91 -1.17
CA TYR A 478 9.18 -38.87 -1.05
C TYR A 478 8.80 -40.03 -0.11
N PRO A 479 8.86 -41.30 -0.57
CA PRO A 479 8.33 -42.45 0.19
C PRO A 479 8.92 -42.63 1.59
N GLU A 480 10.24 -42.48 1.74
CA GLU A 480 10.93 -42.68 3.02
C GLU A 480 10.88 -41.44 3.94
N SER A 481 10.23 -40.35 3.51
CA SER A 481 10.09 -39.16 4.34
C SER A 481 9.15 -39.45 5.52
N PRO A 482 9.50 -39.05 6.76
CA PRO A 482 8.56 -39.10 7.87
C PRO A 482 7.29 -38.28 7.64
N TRP A 483 7.31 -37.36 6.67
CA TRP A 483 6.19 -36.51 6.27
C TRP A 483 5.41 -37.03 5.05
N HIS A 484 5.77 -38.21 4.53
CA HIS A 484 5.12 -38.79 3.35
C HIS A 484 3.60 -38.86 3.54
N HIS A 485 2.84 -38.18 2.67
CA HIS A 485 1.39 -38.03 2.75
C HIS A 485 0.82 -37.52 4.09
N ARG A 486 1.61 -36.85 4.93
CA ARG A 486 1.20 -36.36 6.27
C ARG A 486 1.04 -34.84 6.37
N ILE A 487 1.37 -34.11 5.31
CA ILE A 487 1.11 -32.66 5.16
C ILE A 487 -0.23 -32.46 4.45
N SER A 488 -1.11 -31.57 4.95
CA SER A 488 -2.42 -31.33 4.33
C SER A 488 -2.25 -30.47 3.08
N MET A 489 -2.29 -31.12 1.92
CA MET A 489 -2.27 -30.49 0.60
C MET A 489 -3.66 -29.97 0.23
N LEU A 490 -3.76 -29.18 -0.85
CA LEU A 490 -5.03 -28.60 -1.30
C LEU A 490 -6.10 -29.67 -1.60
N GLY A 491 -7.24 -29.57 -0.93
CA GLY A 491 -8.38 -30.48 -1.12
C GLY A 491 -8.29 -31.78 -0.32
N GLU A 492 -7.22 -31.99 0.45
CA GLU A 492 -7.02 -33.18 1.28
C GLU A 492 -7.03 -32.81 2.77
N GLU A 493 -7.75 -33.60 3.58
CA GLU A 493 -7.70 -33.49 5.03
C GLU A 493 -6.54 -34.36 5.57
N SER A 494 -5.44 -33.74 5.99
CA SER A 494 -4.46 -34.40 6.87
C SER A 494 -4.62 -33.90 8.31
N ASN A 495 -4.26 -34.75 9.27
CA ASN A 495 -4.51 -34.49 10.68
C ASN A 495 -3.40 -33.70 11.39
N ASN A 496 -2.30 -33.33 10.71
CA ASN A 496 -1.05 -32.91 11.37
C ASN A 496 -0.76 -31.41 11.20
N ILE A 497 -0.38 -30.98 9.99
CA ILE A 497 -0.01 -29.61 9.63
C ILE A 497 -0.40 -29.31 8.18
N SER A 498 -0.83 -28.07 7.90
CA SER A 498 -1.16 -27.64 6.54
C SER A 498 0.07 -27.28 5.72
N GLN A 499 -0.03 -27.42 4.38
CA GLN A 499 1.01 -27.01 3.44
C GLN A 499 1.45 -25.56 3.68
N HIS A 500 0.50 -24.63 3.83
CA HIS A 500 0.80 -23.21 4.10
C HIS A 500 1.60 -23.00 5.39
N ALA A 501 1.25 -23.70 6.47
CA ALA A 501 1.98 -23.60 7.74
C ALA A 501 3.42 -24.09 7.60
N PHE A 502 3.64 -25.19 6.88
CA PHE A 502 4.97 -25.74 6.63
C PHE A 502 5.82 -24.83 5.73
N ILE A 503 5.25 -24.31 4.63
CA ILE A 503 5.91 -23.35 3.74
C ILE A 503 6.37 -22.11 4.51
N ARG A 504 5.49 -21.57 5.36
CA ARG A 504 5.84 -20.45 6.24
C ARG A 504 6.97 -20.81 7.18
N ALA A 505 6.93 -21.98 7.82
CA ALA A 505 7.99 -22.44 8.72
C ALA A 505 9.36 -22.49 8.03
N LEU A 506 9.45 -22.94 6.77
CA LEU A 506 10.69 -22.93 5.98
C LEU A 506 11.09 -21.52 5.53
N THR A 507 10.13 -20.71 5.09
CA THR A 507 10.38 -19.34 4.62
C THR A 507 10.93 -18.46 5.74
N ASP A 508 10.43 -18.64 6.96
CA ASP A 508 10.82 -17.90 8.16
C ASP A 508 12.05 -18.49 8.88
N SER A 509 12.53 -19.67 8.47
CA SER A 509 13.73 -20.32 9.02
C SER A 509 14.85 -20.46 7.97
N TYR A 510 14.84 -21.52 7.17
CA TYR A 510 15.88 -21.87 6.21
C TYR A 510 16.07 -20.86 5.07
N PHE A 511 15.04 -20.08 4.75
CA PHE A 511 15.12 -19.01 3.75
C PHE A 511 15.04 -17.60 4.35
N LYS A 512 15.21 -17.45 5.66
CA LYS A 512 15.13 -16.12 6.29
C LYS A 512 16.32 -15.26 5.89
N LYS A 513 16.08 -13.94 5.77
CA LYS A 513 17.17 -12.97 5.57
C LYS A 513 18.03 -12.85 6.83
N SER A 514 19.30 -12.49 6.66
CA SER A 514 20.20 -12.35 7.79
C SER A 514 19.68 -11.36 8.84
N ARG A 515 19.67 -11.80 10.10
CA ARG A 515 19.28 -11.00 11.26
C ARG A 515 20.20 -11.32 12.42
N LYS A 516 20.78 -10.27 13.01
CA LYS A 516 21.73 -10.37 14.15
C LYS A 516 22.92 -11.31 13.89
N GLY A 517 23.30 -11.58 12.64
CA GLY A 517 24.45 -12.46 12.35
C GLY A 517 24.10 -13.90 11.99
N ILE A 518 22.85 -14.33 12.17
CA ILE A 518 22.36 -15.62 11.70
C ILE A 518 21.50 -15.41 10.45
N SER A 519 21.67 -16.26 9.45
CA SER A 519 20.84 -16.25 8.25
C SER A 519 20.14 -17.58 8.01
N GLY A 520 19.28 -17.63 6.99
CA GLY A 520 18.74 -18.87 6.48
C GLY A 520 19.82 -19.67 5.77
N LEU A 521 20.01 -20.93 6.18
CA LEU A 521 21.04 -21.82 5.64
C LEU A 521 20.96 -21.96 4.10
N PHE A 522 19.76 -21.82 3.52
CA PHE A 522 19.54 -21.99 2.07
C PHE A 522 19.45 -20.66 1.28
N SER A 523 19.66 -19.50 1.92
CA SER A 523 19.34 -18.20 1.30
C SER A 523 20.41 -17.13 1.35
N ASP A 524 21.52 -17.34 2.05
CA ASP A 524 22.50 -16.27 2.32
C ASP A 524 23.93 -16.81 2.47
N VAL A 525 24.89 -15.90 2.49
CA VAL A 525 26.32 -16.20 2.55
C VAL A 525 26.70 -16.74 3.94
N LEU A 526 27.48 -17.82 3.98
CA LEU A 526 28.15 -18.33 5.17
C LEU A 526 29.23 -17.33 5.60
N ARG A 527 28.87 -16.44 6.53
CA ARG A 527 29.67 -15.26 6.90
C ARG A 527 31.13 -15.53 7.28
N SER A 528 31.43 -16.61 8.01
CA SER A 528 32.82 -16.90 8.43
C SER A 528 33.71 -17.36 7.26
N LYS A 529 33.09 -17.84 6.18
CA LYS A 529 33.76 -18.36 4.99
C LYS A 529 33.66 -17.43 3.80
N ASN A 530 32.75 -16.46 3.85
CA ASN A 530 32.42 -15.58 2.74
C ASN A 530 32.06 -16.35 1.45
N GLU A 531 31.29 -17.43 1.62
CA GLU A 531 30.86 -18.31 0.53
C GLU A 531 29.37 -18.61 0.62
N GLU A 532 28.72 -18.83 -0.53
CA GLU A 532 27.34 -19.30 -0.60
C GLU A 532 27.27 -20.82 -0.51
N LEU A 533 26.19 -21.34 0.08
CA LEU A 533 25.90 -22.77 0.05
C LEU A 533 25.42 -23.16 -1.35
N ARG A 534 26.17 -24.01 -2.03
CA ARG A 534 25.91 -24.37 -3.44
C ARG A 534 24.90 -25.50 -3.60
N TRP A 535 24.00 -25.68 -2.63
CA TRP A 535 23.06 -26.80 -2.61
C TRP A 535 21.90 -26.58 -3.57
N VAL A 536 21.71 -27.55 -4.46
CA VAL A 536 20.56 -27.60 -5.37
C VAL A 536 19.30 -28.12 -4.67
N ARG A 537 18.15 -28.03 -5.35
CA ARG A 537 16.83 -28.36 -4.77
C ARG A 537 16.76 -29.77 -4.15
N PRO A 538 17.17 -30.86 -4.84
CA PRO A 538 17.26 -32.18 -4.25
C PRO A 538 18.07 -32.26 -2.95
N GLN A 539 19.19 -31.55 -2.84
CA GLN A 539 20.00 -31.56 -1.61
C GLN A 539 19.32 -30.84 -0.46
N GLN A 540 18.71 -29.69 -0.72
CA GLN A 540 17.92 -28.97 0.28
C GLN A 540 16.78 -29.87 0.81
N ALA A 541 16.10 -30.59 -0.09
CA ALA A 541 15.06 -31.56 0.28
C ALA A 541 15.63 -32.72 1.09
N ALA A 542 16.70 -33.36 0.60
CA ALA A 542 17.38 -34.47 1.26
C ALA A 542 17.87 -34.11 2.67
N PHE A 543 18.42 -32.91 2.88
CA PHE A 543 18.83 -32.45 4.20
C PHE A 543 17.65 -32.34 5.16
N LEU A 544 16.53 -31.74 4.73
CA LEU A 544 15.32 -31.61 5.55
C LEU A 544 14.70 -32.99 5.85
N ILE A 545 14.63 -33.87 4.85
CA ILE A 545 14.16 -35.25 5.00
C ILE A 545 15.02 -35.98 6.02
N LEU A 546 16.34 -35.92 5.87
CA LEU A 546 17.30 -36.59 6.75
C LEU A 546 17.25 -36.05 8.19
N LEU A 547 17.02 -34.75 8.37
CA LEU A 547 16.84 -34.13 9.69
C LEU A 547 15.60 -34.68 10.40
N TRP A 548 14.45 -34.71 9.71
CA TRP A 548 13.22 -35.26 10.27
C TRP A 548 13.29 -36.77 10.47
N ASP A 549 13.94 -37.49 9.55
CA ASP A 549 14.19 -38.92 9.65
C ASP A 549 15.03 -39.24 10.88
N ALA A 550 16.11 -38.50 11.12
CA ALA A 550 16.93 -38.67 12.32
C ALA A 550 16.13 -38.45 13.62
N ILE A 551 15.24 -37.45 13.67
CA ILE A 551 14.33 -37.23 14.82
C ILE A 551 13.36 -38.39 14.97
N SER A 552 12.77 -38.87 13.87
CA SER A 552 11.86 -40.00 13.88
C SER A 552 12.55 -41.30 14.32
N GLN A 553 13.79 -41.53 13.90
CA GLN A 553 14.57 -42.71 14.28
C GLN A 553 15.04 -42.65 15.73
N ALA A 554 15.41 -41.46 16.22
CA ALA A 554 15.78 -41.28 17.62
C ALA A 554 14.63 -41.65 18.58
N LEU A 555 13.38 -41.50 18.15
CA LEU A 555 12.20 -41.97 18.89
C LEU A 555 12.06 -43.51 18.91
N LYS A 556 12.49 -44.21 17.85
CA LYS A 556 12.35 -45.69 17.73
C LYS A 556 13.29 -46.46 18.64
N ASN A 557 14.46 -45.89 18.94
CA ASN A 557 15.38 -46.50 19.88
C ASN A 557 14.69 -46.56 21.25
N ASP A 558 14.79 -47.69 21.97
CA ASP A 558 14.31 -47.82 23.35
C ASP A 558 15.02 -46.78 24.20
N ALA A 559 14.50 -45.54 24.22
CA ALA A 559 15.06 -44.40 24.91
C ALA A 559 15.09 -44.80 26.39
N PRO A 560 16.25 -45.23 26.92
CA PRO A 560 16.29 -45.79 28.24
C PRO A 560 15.94 -44.66 29.18
N SER A 561 15.18 -44.97 30.23
CA SER A 561 14.98 -44.17 31.44
C SER A 561 16.10 -43.18 31.72
N THR A 562 16.04 -42.02 31.08
CA THR A 562 16.96 -40.90 31.20
C THR A 562 16.12 -39.69 31.54
N ASP A 563 16.65 -38.78 32.35
CA ASP A 563 15.96 -37.56 32.70
C ASP A 563 15.57 -36.78 31.42
N GLY A 564 14.29 -36.41 31.32
CA GLY A 564 13.78 -35.55 30.24
C GLY A 564 12.96 -36.22 29.13
N VAL A 565 12.83 -37.56 29.10
CA VAL A 565 12.05 -38.27 28.05
C VAL A 565 10.71 -38.87 28.51
N GLU A 566 10.26 -38.55 29.73
CA GLU A 566 8.98 -39.03 30.31
C GLU A 566 7.77 -38.75 29.39
N TRP A 567 7.82 -37.65 28.65
CA TRP A 567 6.74 -37.23 27.77
C TRP A 567 6.46 -38.23 26.63
N ILE A 568 7.48 -38.96 26.17
CA ILE A 568 7.36 -39.94 25.07
C ILE A 568 6.44 -41.08 25.51
N GLU A 569 6.70 -41.67 26.68
CA GLU A 569 5.90 -42.75 27.25
C GLU A 569 4.46 -42.32 27.53
N MET A 570 4.28 -41.10 28.03
CA MET A 570 2.95 -40.54 28.29
C MET A 570 2.12 -40.42 27.01
N VAL A 571 2.74 -40.03 25.89
CA VAL A 571 2.06 -39.96 24.58
C VAL A 571 1.85 -41.37 24.00
N ARG A 572 2.80 -42.30 24.15
CA ARG A 572 2.66 -43.69 23.69
C ARG A 572 1.50 -44.42 24.36
N ALA A 573 1.23 -44.11 25.62
CA ALA A 573 0.13 -44.66 26.41
C ALA A 573 -1.27 -44.21 25.94
N GLU A 574 -1.38 -43.20 25.07
CA GLU A 574 -2.65 -42.75 24.52
C GLU A 574 -3.30 -43.83 23.63
N LYS A 575 -4.62 -44.01 23.77
CA LYS A 575 -5.39 -44.98 22.98
C LYS A 575 -5.80 -44.39 21.62
N THR A 576 -4.85 -44.27 20.70
CA THR A 576 -5.09 -43.88 19.30
C THR A 576 -4.46 -44.90 18.35
N SER A 577 -5.16 -45.19 17.25
CA SER A 577 -4.65 -46.11 16.22
C SER A 577 -3.90 -45.32 15.15
N PRO A 578 -2.66 -45.72 14.79
CA PRO A 578 -1.95 -45.08 13.68
C PRO A 578 -2.66 -45.38 12.35
N SER A 579 -2.57 -44.43 11.42
CA SER A 579 -3.02 -44.58 10.04
C SER A 579 -2.21 -45.65 9.29
N SER A 580 -2.69 -46.08 8.11
CA SER A 580 -1.98 -47.08 7.29
C SER A 580 -0.57 -46.65 6.92
N ILE A 581 -0.40 -45.39 6.51
CA ILE A 581 0.89 -44.79 6.16
C ILE A 581 1.84 -44.75 7.37
N GLU A 582 1.33 -44.39 8.56
CA GLU A 582 2.14 -44.34 9.78
C GLU A 582 2.64 -45.73 10.21
N LYS A 583 1.86 -46.79 9.95
CA LYS A 583 2.29 -48.17 10.18
C LYS A 583 3.35 -48.62 9.18
N GLU A 584 3.18 -48.28 7.90
CA GLU A 584 4.12 -48.61 6.83
C GLU A 584 5.51 -48.03 7.10
N LEU A 585 5.57 -46.74 7.47
CA LEU A 585 6.79 -46.03 7.84
C LEU A 585 7.30 -46.35 9.26
N GLN A 586 6.55 -47.17 10.00
CA GLN A 586 6.82 -47.54 11.39
C GLN A 586 7.05 -46.31 12.30
N LEU A 587 6.26 -45.24 12.14
CA LEU A 587 6.45 -43.99 12.86
C LEU A 587 6.04 -44.12 14.34
N ASP A 588 6.81 -43.47 15.22
CA ASP A 588 6.50 -43.45 16.64
C ASP A 588 5.25 -42.59 16.94
N ARG A 589 4.46 -43.01 17.93
CA ARG A 589 3.27 -42.27 18.40
C ARG A 589 3.61 -40.89 18.96
N ALA A 590 4.76 -40.75 19.61
CA ALA A 590 5.25 -39.47 20.12
C ALA A 590 5.47 -38.43 19.00
N PHE A 591 5.68 -38.88 17.75
CA PHE A 591 5.77 -38.00 16.58
C PHE A 591 4.38 -37.72 15.97
N THR A 592 3.52 -38.73 15.89
CA THR A 592 2.27 -38.71 15.11
C THR A 592 1.05 -38.24 15.91
N SER A 593 1.08 -38.33 17.24
CA SER A 593 -0.09 -38.03 18.08
C SER A 593 -0.51 -36.57 18.00
N LYS A 594 -1.84 -36.35 18.05
CA LYS A 594 -2.43 -35.02 18.18
C LYS A 594 -2.02 -34.30 19.46
N SER A 595 -1.60 -35.05 20.48
CA SER A 595 -1.11 -34.56 21.76
C SER A 595 0.37 -34.19 21.75
N SER A 596 1.08 -34.33 20.63
CA SER A 596 2.47 -33.90 20.45
C SER A 596 2.54 -32.67 19.56
N ASN A 597 3.41 -31.72 19.89
CA ASN A 597 3.72 -30.55 19.08
C ASN A 597 4.73 -30.86 17.96
N LEU A 598 5.43 -32.00 17.97
CA LEU A 598 6.44 -32.36 16.96
C LEU A 598 5.89 -32.32 15.53
N SER A 599 4.63 -32.70 15.34
CA SER A 599 3.97 -32.72 14.04
C SER A 599 2.96 -31.58 13.83
N ARG A 600 2.98 -30.54 14.69
CA ARG A 600 2.04 -29.41 14.67
C ARG A 600 2.72 -28.13 14.24
N ASP A 601 1.92 -27.18 13.74
CA ASP A 601 2.40 -25.87 13.27
C ASP A 601 3.41 -25.20 14.22
N GLN A 602 3.09 -25.11 15.52
CA GLN A 602 3.96 -24.45 16.50
C GLN A 602 5.30 -25.18 16.67
N GLY A 603 5.28 -26.51 16.80
CA GLY A 603 6.50 -27.29 17.00
C GLY A 603 7.33 -27.41 15.74
N VAL A 604 6.72 -27.65 14.58
CA VAL A 604 7.40 -27.63 13.27
C VAL A 604 8.06 -26.27 13.05
N THR A 605 7.35 -25.17 13.27
CA THR A 605 7.91 -23.82 13.09
C THR A 605 9.07 -23.57 14.07
N GLY A 606 8.88 -23.83 15.36
CA GLY A 606 9.92 -23.61 16.37
C GLY A 606 11.17 -24.47 16.15
N LEU A 607 10.98 -25.75 15.79
CA LEU A 607 12.07 -26.68 15.49
C LEU A 607 12.81 -26.30 14.21
N MET A 608 12.10 -25.92 13.13
CA MET A 608 12.73 -25.47 11.89
C MET A 608 13.54 -24.18 12.11
N MET A 609 13.03 -23.23 12.90
CA MET A 609 13.78 -22.03 13.30
C MET A 609 15.06 -22.39 14.08
N PHE A 610 14.95 -23.27 15.07
CA PHE A 610 16.08 -23.65 15.93
C PHE A 610 17.13 -24.47 15.17
N SER A 611 16.68 -25.45 14.38
CA SER A 611 17.56 -26.28 13.55
C SER A 611 18.28 -25.45 12.48
N ASN A 612 17.60 -24.53 11.79
CA ASN A 612 18.27 -23.60 10.89
C ASN A 612 19.43 -22.88 11.58
N ASP A 613 19.17 -22.28 12.75
CA ASP A 613 20.16 -21.47 13.44
C ASP A 613 21.34 -22.33 13.91
N PHE A 614 21.04 -23.50 14.46
CA PHE A 614 22.03 -24.49 14.87
C PHE A 614 22.92 -24.90 13.69
N PHE A 615 22.33 -25.32 12.57
CA PHE A 615 23.09 -25.80 11.40
C PHE A 615 23.75 -24.67 10.63
N TYR A 616 23.25 -23.44 10.71
CA TYR A 616 23.95 -22.26 10.20
C TYR A 616 25.27 -22.04 10.95
N ILE A 617 25.30 -22.19 12.28
CA ILE A 617 26.56 -22.13 13.03
C ILE A 617 27.47 -23.31 12.65
N VAL A 618 26.94 -24.54 12.57
CA VAL A 618 27.72 -25.71 12.15
C VAL A 618 28.36 -25.50 10.77
N ALA A 619 27.63 -24.92 9.82
CA ALA A 619 28.14 -24.63 8.47
C ALA A 619 29.31 -23.65 8.46
N ASN A 620 29.39 -22.79 9.48
CA ASN A 620 30.43 -21.78 9.66
C ASN A 620 31.63 -22.29 10.50
N GLU A 621 31.58 -23.52 11.02
CA GLU A 621 32.73 -24.13 11.71
C GLU A 621 33.88 -24.44 10.73
N PRO A 622 35.15 -24.22 11.13
CA PRO A 622 36.30 -24.37 10.22
C PRO A 622 36.51 -25.79 9.68
N ASN A 623 36.08 -26.81 10.43
CA ASN A 623 36.29 -28.22 10.12
C ASN A 623 35.12 -28.89 9.38
N ILE A 624 34.06 -28.14 9.05
CA ILE A 624 32.88 -28.65 8.35
C ILE A 624 32.76 -27.92 7.03
N ASP A 625 33.06 -28.55 5.91
CA ASP A 625 32.85 -27.95 4.59
C ASP A 625 31.61 -28.52 3.90
N LEU A 626 30.48 -27.82 3.99
CA LEU A 626 29.23 -28.24 3.36
C LEU A 626 29.27 -28.16 1.82
N ASN A 627 30.21 -27.41 1.24
CA ASN A 627 30.42 -27.33 -0.21
C ASN A 627 31.35 -28.46 -0.72
N SER A 628 32.01 -29.21 0.18
CA SER A 628 32.83 -30.39 -0.17
C SER A 628 32.02 -31.61 -0.64
N LEU A 629 30.69 -31.54 -0.50
CA LEU A 629 29.74 -32.47 -1.10
C LEU A 629 29.76 -32.29 -2.62
N ALA A 630 30.80 -32.84 -3.27
CA ALA A 630 31.01 -32.78 -4.71
C ALA A 630 29.96 -33.62 -5.46
N TRP A 631 29.61 -33.15 -6.65
CA TRP A 631 28.50 -33.63 -7.44
C TRP A 631 29.00 -34.48 -8.60
N ASP A 632 28.53 -35.72 -8.70
CA ASP A 632 28.51 -36.40 -10.00
C ASP A 632 27.42 -35.75 -10.86
N ASN A 633 27.58 -35.80 -12.20
CA ASN A 633 26.64 -35.29 -13.20
C ASN A 633 25.27 -36.01 -13.19
N GLU A 634 24.91 -36.70 -12.11
CA GLU A 634 23.78 -37.62 -11.98
C GLU A 634 22.56 -37.00 -11.30
N ILE A 635 22.67 -35.82 -10.68
CA ILE A 635 21.52 -35.12 -10.06
C ILE A 635 20.92 -34.12 -11.05
N ASP A 636 19.67 -34.36 -11.47
CA ASP A 636 18.92 -33.36 -12.24
C ASP A 636 18.58 -32.16 -11.35
N GLU A 637 19.13 -30.99 -11.67
CA GLU A 637 18.90 -29.74 -10.94
C GLU A 637 17.55 -29.09 -11.31
N ARG A 638 16.91 -29.53 -12.40
CA ARG A 638 15.68 -28.92 -12.94
C ARG A 638 14.43 -29.35 -12.18
N GLN A 639 14.44 -30.54 -11.56
CA GLN A 639 13.32 -31.10 -10.81
C GLN A 639 13.81 -31.87 -9.57
N ILE A 640 12.96 -31.97 -8.54
CA ILE A 640 13.26 -32.77 -7.36
C ILE A 640 12.75 -34.20 -7.60
N GLU A 641 13.64 -35.07 -8.10
CA GLU A 641 13.33 -36.49 -8.31
C GLU A 641 13.75 -37.34 -7.10
N ALA A 642 13.03 -38.45 -6.86
CA ALA A 642 13.34 -39.35 -5.74
C ALA A 642 14.77 -39.91 -5.80
N ALA A 643 15.24 -40.31 -6.99
CA ALA A 643 16.61 -40.79 -7.18
C ALA A 643 17.67 -39.73 -6.81
N SER A 644 17.42 -38.46 -7.14
CA SER A 644 18.29 -37.34 -6.76
C SER A 644 18.32 -37.12 -5.24
N ILE A 645 17.18 -37.33 -4.56
CA ILE A 645 17.09 -37.28 -3.10
C ILE A 645 17.91 -38.43 -2.48
N ASP A 646 17.77 -39.66 -2.99
CA ASP A 646 18.51 -40.84 -2.50
C ASP A 646 20.03 -40.63 -2.55
N ILE A 647 20.53 -40.16 -3.69
CA ILE A 647 21.95 -39.84 -3.88
C ILE A 647 22.40 -38.78 -2.86
N ALA A 648 21.64 -37.69 -2.73
CA ALA A 648 21.96 -36.62 -1.79
C ALA A 648 21.94 -37.10 -0.32
N ILE A 649 20.98 -37.94 0.08
CA ILE A 649 20.92 -38.54 1.43
C ILE A 649 22.18 -39.37 1.70
N ASN A 650 22.61 -40.21 0.75
CA ASN A 650 23.81 -41.04 0.91
C ASN A 650 25.09 -40.19 1.05
N ASN A 651 25.18 -39.10 0.30
CA ASN A 651 26.28 -38.14 0.40
C ASN A 651 26.28 -37.45 1.77
N PHE A 652 25.12 -37.02 2.27
CA PHE A 652 25.02 -36.46 3.62
C PHE A 652 25.44 -37.47 4.68
N ARG A 653 24.99 -38.72 4.61
CA ARG A 653 25.35 -39.79 5.56
C ARG A 653 26.85 -40.07 5.61
N SER A 654 27.55 -39.87 4.50
CA SER A 654 29.00 -40.05 4.40
C SER A 654 29.79 -38.82 4.87
N HIS A 655 29.13 -37.68 5.04
CA HIS A 655 29.76 -36.42 5.41
C HIS A 655 29.69 -36.18 6.94
N PRO A 656 30.68 -35.51 7.57
CA PRO A 656 30.70 -35.25 9.01
C PRO A 656 29.43 -34.59 9.58
N ILE A 657 28.70 -33.83 8.75
CA ILE A 657 27.42 -33.18 9.11
C ILE A 657 26.38 -34.18 9.64
N TYR A 658 26.38 -35.43 9.17
CA TYR A 658 25.40 -36.42 9.59
C TYR A 658 25.51 -36.74 11.09
N SER A 659 26.73 -36.76 11.63
CA SER A 659 26.93 -36.95 13.08
C SER A 659 26.34 -35.79 13.92
N TYR A 660 26.29 -34.57 13.36
CA TYR A 660 25.62 -33.43 13.98
C TYR A 660 24.10 -33.56 13.89
N ILE A 661 23.58 -34.05 12.76
CA ILE A 661 22.13 -34.33 12.58
C ILE A 661 21.66 -35.36 13.61
N GLN A 662 22.40 -36.45 13.79
CA GLN A 662 22.07 -37.49 14.78
C GLN A 662 22.11 -36.93 16.22
N SER A 663 23.20 -36.24 16.58
CA SER A 663 23.35 -35.65 17.92
C SER A 663 22.30 -34.56 18.20
N PHE A 664 21.91 -33.79 17.18
CA PHE A 664 20.84 -32.81 17.26
C PHE A 664 19.50 -33.48 17.53
N ALA A 665 19.18 -34.55 16.78
CA ALA A 665 17.94 -35.31 16.93
C ALA A 665 17.78 -35.89 18.34
N GLU A 666 18.83 -36.51 18.89
CA GLU A 666 18.83 -37.04 20.26
C GLU A 666 18.56 -35.93 21.30
N GLN A 667 19.20 -34.77 21.14
CA GLN A 667 19.03 -33.66 22.08
C GLN A 667 17.64 -33.02 21.98
N VAL A 668 17.05 -32.98 20.77
CA VAL A 668 15.67 -32.49 20.56
C VAL A 668 14.65 -33.30 21.36
N LEU A 669 14.87 -34.60 21.59
CA LEU A 669 13.92 -35.43 22.33
C LEU A 669 13.88 -35.15 23.83
N LYS A 670 14.90 -34.48 24.39
CA LYS A 670 14.91 -34.06 25.80
C LYS A 670 13.97 -32.87 26.09
N PHE A 671 13.42 -32.24 25.05
CA PHE A 671 12.36 -31.24 25.18
C PHE A 671 10.99 -31.94 25.29
N ASP A 672 10.14 -31.49 26.22
CA ASP A 672 8.79 -32.01 26.38
C ASP A 672 7.85 -31.47 25.28
N TRP A 673 7.66 -32.29 24.24
CA TRP A 673 6.85 -31.94 23.07
C TRP A 673 5.34 -32.07 23.28
N ARG A 674 4.85 -32.44 24.47
CA ARG A 674 3.40 -32.55 24.69
C ARG A 674 2.67 -31.23 24.47
N THR A 675 1.49 -31.30 23.88
CA THR A 675 0.54 -30.18 23.86
C THR A 675 -0.02 -29.96 25.26
N SER A 676 -0.52 -28.77 25.55
CA SER A 676 -1.22 -28.47 26.83
C SER A 676 -2.55 -29.22 27.01
N THR A 677 -3.01 -29.96 26.01
CA THR A 677 -4.16 -30.88 26.11
C THR A 677 -3.76 -32.34 26.30
N ALA A 678 -2.46 -32.64 26.28
CA ALA A 678 -1.96 -33.99 26.55
C ALA A 678 -2.16 -34.38 28.01
N ASN A 679 -1.88 -35.64 28.35
CA ASN A 679 -1.93 -36.11 29.72
C ASN A 679 -0.68 -35.67 30.51
N PHE A 680 -0.90 -35.10 31.70
CA PHE A 680 0.15 -34.72 32.65
C PHE A 680 -0.23 -35.25 34.04
N LEU A 681 0.75 -35.86 34.73
CA LEU A 681 0.60 -36.22 36.14
C LEU A 681 0.52 -34.98 37.04
N ASP A 682 1.22 -33.91 36.65
CA ASP A 682 1.26 -32.62 37.32
C ASP A 682 0.50 -31.56 36.49
N PRO A 683 -0.62 -31.01 37.01
CA PRO A 683 -1.39 -29.96 36.33
C PRO A 683 -0.58 -28.69 36.03
N GLU A 684 0.45 -28.35 36.82
CA GLU A 684 1.26 -27.16 36.57
C GLU A 684 2.07 -27.28 35.27
N LYS A 685 2.53 -28.50 34.93
CA LYS A 685 3.20 -28.78 33.65
C LYS A 685 2.26 -28.58 32.46
N ALA A 686 0.98 -28.93 32.59
CA ALA A 686 -0.02 -28.70 31.55
C ALA A 686 -0.27 -27.20 31.31
N GLU A 687 -0.30 -26.41 32.40
CA GLU A 687 -0.43 -24.95 32.34
C GLU A 687 0.79 -24.31 31.67
N TYR A 688 2.00 -24.75 32.03
CA TYR A 688 3.25 -24.31 31.42
C TYR A 688 3.24 -24.49 29.90
N GLN A 689 2.74 -25.62 29.41
CA GLN A 689 2.64 -25.95 27.98
C GLN A 689 1.64 -25.05 27.21
N LYS A 690 0.82 -24.23 27.88
CA LYS A 690 -0.05 -23.26 27.19
C LYS A 690 0.72 -22.10 26.58
N LYS A 691 1.93 -21.80 27.05
CA LYS A 691 2.76 -20.72 26.51
C LYS A 691 3.15 -20.93 25.03
N TYR A 692 3.14 -22.18 24.58
CA TYR A 692 3.40 -22.52 23.18
C TYR A 692 2.16 -22.36 22.27
N ARG A 693 1.01 -21.89 22.81
CA ARG A 693 -0.18 -21.61 21.99
C ARG A 693 -0.11 -20.22 21.37
N GLY A 694 -0.76 -20.08 20.21
CA GLY A 694 -0.93 -18.79 19.54
C GLY A 694 0.29 -18.33 18.73
N SER A 695 0.24 -17.11 18.23
CA SER A 695 1.20 -16.58 17.23
C SER A 695 2.62 -16.35 17.76
N GLY A 696 2.89 -16.55 19.05
CA GLY A 696 4.23 -16.42 19.64
C GLY A 696 4.84 -17.75 20.10
N GLY A 697 4.09 -18.85 20.03
CA GLY A 697 4.45 -20.12 20.68
C GLY A 697 5.75 -20.74 20.14
N TYR A 698 5.95 -20.70 18.82
CA TYR A 698 7.17 -21.18 18.18
C TYR A 698 8.46 -20.47 18.66
N ARG A 699 8.36 -19.20 19.10
CA ARG A 699 9.50 -18.45 19.65
C ARG A 699 9.86 -18.95 21.06
N GLU A 700 8.85 -19.27 21.87
CA GLU A 700 9.07 -19.88 23.17
C GLU A 700 9.67 -21.29 23.03
N ILE A 701 9.20 -22.08 22.04
CA ILE A 701 9.82 -23.39 21.71
C ILE A 701 11.30 -23.20 21.37
N TRP A 702 11.64 -22.23 20.53
CA TRP A 702 13.05 -21.92 20.21
C TRP A 702 13.86 -21.59 21.47
N ASN A 703 13.33 -20.74 22.36
CA ASN A 703 14.01 -20.33 23.59
C ASN A 703 14.27 -21.51 24.54
N ASP A 704 13.31 -22.42 24.67
CA ASP A 704 13.46 -23.57 25.57
C ASP A 704 14.27 -24.69 24.96
N LEU A 705 14.23 -24.89 23.63
CA LEU A 705 15.20 -25.73 22.93
C LEU A 705 16.64 -25.23 23.17
N LEU A 706 16.87 -23.91 23.14
CA LEU A 706 18.18 -23.36 23.47
C LEU A 706 18.64 -23.77 24.89
N LYS A 707 17.76 -23.70 25.89
CA LYS A 707 18.07 -24.13 27.27
C LYS A 707 18.41 -25.61 27.33
N VAL A 708 17.59 -26.46 26.71
CA VAL A 708 17.83 -27.91 26.61
C VAL A 708 19.20 -28.17 25.98
N PHE A 709 19.57 -27.44 24.92
CA PHE A 709 20.84 -27.62 24.23
C PHE A 709 22.05 -27.09 25.02
N LEU A 710 21.90 -26.01 25.81
CA LEU A 710 22.94 -25.49 26.71
C LEU A 710 23.26 -26.46 27.86
N GLU A 711 22.29 -27.29 28.25
CA GLU A 711 22.43 -28.33 29.26
C GLU A 711 22.96 -29.67 28.70
N SER A 712 23.19 -29.78 27.39
CA SER A 712 23.66 -31.02 26.76
C SER A 712 25.01 -31.51 27.30
N ASP A 713 25.11 -32.82 27.59
CA ASP A 713 26.37 -33.49 27.94
C ASP A 713 27.31 -33.62 26.73
N ASN A 714 26.77 -33.51 25.50
CA ASN A 714 27.57 -33.51 24.29
C ASN A 714 28.26 -32.14 24.13
N LYS A 715 29.57 -32.11 24.43
CA LYS A 715 30.40 -30.90 24.37
C LYS A 715 30.29 -30.14 23.04
N ARG A 716 30.13 -30.85 21.91
CA ARG A 716 29.98 -30.22 20.59
C ARG A 716 28.65 -29.48 20.47
N ILE A 717 27.54 -30.13 20.84
CA ILE A 717 26.20 -29.54 20.87
C ILE A 717 26.15 -28.32 21.80
N LYS A 718 26.67 -28.48 23.02
CA LYS A 718 26.73 -27.41 24.01
C LYS A 718 27.55 -26.21 23.55
N SER A 719 28.65 -26.44 22.81
CA SER A 719 29.47 -25.37 22.23
C SER A 719 28.67 -24.53 21.23
N ILE A 720 27.97 -25.18 20.29
CA ILE A 720 27.13 -24.51 19.29
C ILE A 720 25.98 -23.75 19.97
N ALA A 721 25.36 -24.35 20.99
CA ALA A 721 24.30 -23.70 21.76
C ALA A 721 24.78 -22.43 22.47
N LYS A 722 26.00 -22.42 23.00
CA LYS A 722 26.62 -21.22 23.58
C LYS A 722 26.80 -20.12 22.53
N GLN A 723 27.31 -20.46 21.34
CA GLN A 723 27.43 -19.49 20.25
C GLN A 723 26.05 -18.92 19.85
N LEU A 724 25.00 -19.74 19.79
CA LEU A 724 23.63 -19.28 19.55
C LEU A 724 23.13 -18.31 20.62
N ALA A 725 23.45 -18.56 21.89
CA ALA A 725 23.08 -17.72 23.01
C ALA A 725 23.81 -16.36 22.98
N ASP A 726 25.09 -16.36 22.56
CA ASP A 726 25.89 -15.13 22.48
C ASP A 726 25.46 -14.19 21.33
N ILE A 727 24.83 -14.75 20.28
CA ILE A 727 24.36 -13.99 19.11
C ILE A 727 22.97 -13.37 19.33
N ASN A 728 22.14 -13.95 20.22
CA ASN A 728 20.75 -13.53 20.43
C ASN A 728 20.61 -12.43 21.48
#